data_AF-A0A8C6IWX0-F1
#
_entry.id   AF-A0A8C6IWX0-F1
#
_cell.length_a   1.000
_cell.length_b   1.000
_cell.length_c   1.000
_cell.angle_alpha   90.00
_cell.angle_beta   90.00
_cell.angle_gamma   90.00
#
_symmetry.space_group_name_H-M   'P 1'
#
loop_
_entity.id
_entity.type
_entity.pdbx_description
1 polymer ?
#
loop_
_entity_poly.entity_id
_entity_poly.type
_entity_poly.pdbx_seq_one_letter_code
_entity_poly.pdbx_strand_id
1 'polypeptide(L)'
;SVKLRSTDSITGCSEKAFKFYDRRRIFDAVAQGNTRDLDDLLLYLNRTLKHLTDDEFKEPETGKTCLLKAMLNLHDGKNDTIPLLLDIAKKTGTLKEFVNAEYTDNYYKGQTALHIAIERRNMYLVKLLVQNGADVHARACGEFFRKIKGKPGFYFGELPLSLAACTNQLCIVKFLLENPYQAANIAAEDSMGNMVLHTLVEIADNTKDNTKFVTKMYNNILILGAKINPILKLEELTNKKGLTPLTLAAKTGKIGIFAYILRREIKDPECRHLSRKFTEWAYGPVHSSLYDLSCIDTCEKNSVLEIIAYSSETPNRHEMLLVEPLNRLLQDKWDRFVKHLFYFNFFVYTLHITILTAAAYYRPPPFTFGHSTGEYFRVTGEILSVLGGLYFFLRGIQYFVQRRPSFRTLIVDSYSEVLFFVHSLLLLSSVVLYFCGQELYVASMVFSLALGWANMLYYTRGFQQMGIYSVMIAKMILRDLCRFMFVYLVFLLGFSTAVVTLIEDDNEGQDTNISEYSRCCHVKRGRTSYNSLYYTCLELFKFTIGMGDLEFTENYRFKSVFVILLVLYVILTYILLLNMLIALMGETVSKIAQESKSIWKLQRAITILDIENSYLNCVRRSFRSGKQVLVGVTPDGQDDYRWCFRVDEVNWSTWNTNLGIINEDPGCSGDLKRNPSYSIKPGRVSGKNWKTLVPLLRDGSRREETQKLPEEVKLKPILEPYYEPEYSETLKESLPKEK
;
A
#
# COMPACT_ATOMS: atom_id res chain seq x y z
N SER A 1 -94.74 -41.94 -19.53
CA SER A 1 -93.81 -43.05 -19.78
C SER A 1 -92.47 -42.40 -20.13
N VAL A 2 -91.42 -42.37 -19.33
CA VAL A 2 -90.70 -43.39 -18.52
C VAL A 2 -90.02 -42.58 -17.39
N LYS A 3 -90.46 -42.56 -16.12
CA LYS A 3 -90.34 -43.51 -14.98
C LYS A 3 -88.92 -43.99 -14.60
N LEU A 4 -88.44 -43.44 -13.47
CA LEU A 4 -87.77 -44.08 -12.31
C LEU A 4 -86.36 -44.69 -12.56
N ARG A 5 -85.36 -44.63 -11.66
CA ARG A 5 -85.38 -44.44 -10.20
C ARG A 5 -83.96 -44.12 -9.69
N SER A 6 -83.90 -43.34 -8.63
CA SER A 6 -82.78 -43.21 -7.70
C SER A 6 -82.53 -44.50 -6.91
N THR A 7 -81.31 -44.65 -6.38
CA THR A 7 -81.09 -45.00 -4.96
C THR A 7 -79.64 -44.70 -4.55
N ASP A 8 -79.55 -43.90 -3.50
CA ASP A 8 -78.37 -43.43 -2.79
C ASP A 8 -77.75 -44.48 -1.84
N SER A 9 -76.62 -44.05 -1.25
CA SER A 9 -75.90 -44.57 -0.06
C SER A 9 -74.91 -45.70 -0.34
N ILE A 10 -73.62 -45.58 -0.02
CA ILE A 10 -73.06 -45.42 1.34
C ILE A 10 -71.70 -44.66 1.28
N THR A 11 -71.70 -43.49 1.93
CA THR A 11 -70.66 -42.82 2.74
C THR A 11 -69.16 -43.06 2.49
N GLY A 12 -68.42 -41.94 2.40
CA GLY A 12 -67.42 -41.67 3.45
C GLY A 12 -65.95 -41.68 3.07
N CYS A 13 -65.54 -40.99 2.00
CA CYS A 13 -64.21 -40.37 1.97
C CYS A 13 -64.34 -39.03 1.27
N SER A 14 -64.34 -37.94 2.05
CA SER A 14 -64.12 -36.61 1.49
C SER A 14 -62.71 -36.62 0.91
N GLU A 15 -62.61 -36.86 -0.39
CA GLU A 15 -61.42 -36.54 -1.16
C GLU A 15 -61.15 -35.05 -0.97
N LYS A 16 -60.25 -34.70 -0.05
CA LYS A 16 -59.71 -33.35 0.03
C LYS A 16 -59.18 -33.02 -1.35
N ALA A 17 -59.78 -32.02 -2.00
CA ALA A 17 -59.39 -31.55 -3.31
C ALA A 17 -57.87 -31.33 -3.35
N PHE A 18 -57.17 -32.09 -4.19
CA PHE A 18 -55.72 -32.10 -4.26
C PHE A 18 -55.23 -30.71 -4.68
N LYS A 19 -54.40 -30.07 -3.85
CA LYS A 19 -53.78 -28.81 -4.22
C LYS A 19 -52.62 -29.09 -5.17
N PHE A 20 -52.73 -28.61 -6.41
CA PHE A 20 -51.58 -28.56 -7.33
C PHE A 20 -50.56 -27.54 -6.81
N TYR A 21 -49.30 -27.95 -6.77
CA TYR A 21 -48.19 -27.13 -6.29
C TYR A 21 -47.35 -26.63 -7.46
N ASP A 22 -47.64 -25.42 -7.92
CA ASP A 22 -46.77 -24.67 -8.81
C ASP A 22 -45.61 -24.03 -8.05
N ARG A 23 -44.48 -23.81 -8.73
CA ARG A 23 -43.33 -23.06 -8.20
C ARG A 23 -43.74 -21.76 -7.52
N ARG A 24 -44.63 -20.97 -8.15
CA ARG A 24 -45.14 -19.69 -7.60
C ARG A 24 -45.83 -19.91 -6.26
N ARG A 25 -46.70 -20.90 -6.17
CA ARG A 25 -47.45 -21.23 -4.95
C ARG A 25 -46.53 -21.65 -3.81
N ILE A 26 -45.51 -22.47 -4.09
CA ILE A 26 -44.51 -22.85 -3.10
C ILE A 26 -43.71 -21.62 -2.66
N PHE A 27 -43.26 -20.79 -3.60
CA PHE A 27 -42.48 -19.58 -3.28
C PHE A 27 -43.28 -18.56 -2.46
N ASP A 28 -44.57 -18.40 -2.74
CA ASP A 28 -45.46 -17.49 -2.02
C ASP A 28 -45.75 -18.01 -0.61
N ALA A 29 -46.05 -19.31 -0.46
CA ALA A 29 -46.27 -19.93 0.84
C ALA A 29 -45.02 -19.84 1.74
N VAL A 30 -43.84 -20.09 1.16
CA VAL A 30 -42.55 -19.98 1.84
C VAL A 30 -42.21 -18.53 2.19
N ALA A 31 -42.55 -17.58 1.33
CA ALA A 31 -42.35 -16.15 1.59
C ALA A 31 -43.24 -15.63 2.73
N GLN A 32 -44.45 -16.15 2.86
CA GLN A 32 -45.39 -15.81 3.93
C GLN A 32 -45.07 -16.53 5.25
N GLY A 33 -44.31 -17.63 5.20
CA GLY A 33 -43.99 -18.44 6.37
C GLY A 33 -45.16 -19.34 6.83
N ASN A 34 -46.16 -19.55 5.98
CA ASN A 34 -47.35 -20.34 6.31
C ASN A 34 -47.09 -21.84 6.10
N THR A 35 -46.95 -22.58 7.20
CA THR A 35 -46.75 -24.05 7.18
C THR A 35 -47.98 -24.80 6.68
N ARG A 36 -49.19 -24.31 6.98
CA ARG A 36 -50.48 -24.93 6.61
C ARG A 36 -50.68 -25.07 5.10
N ASP A 37 -50.07 -24.19 4.31
CA ASP A 37 -50.17 -24.26 2.85
C ASP A 37 -49.24 -25.32 2.24
N LEU A 38 -48.30 -25.85 3.02
CA LEU A 38 -47.27 -26.81 2.61
C LEU A 38 -47.48 -28.22 3.17
N ASP A 39 -48.52 -28.46 3.99
CA ASP A 39 -48.77 -29.77 4.63
C ASP A 39 -48.98 -30.91 3.61
N ASP A 40 -49.64 -30.64 2.48
CA ASP A 40 -49.91 -31.64 1.44
C ASP A 40 -48.74 -31.82 0.44
N LEU A 41 -47.67 -31.02 0.57
CA LEU A 41 -46.56 -30.99 -0.39
C LEU A 41 -45.80 -32.33 -0.44
N LEU A 42 -45.60 -32.99 0.70
CA LEU A 42 -44.91 -34.27 0.76
C LEU A 42 -45.67 -35.38 0.03
N LEU A 43 -46.99 -35.41 0.17
CA LEU A 43 -47.84 -36.38 -0.52
C LEU A 43 -47.84 -36.14 -2.03
N TYR A 44 -47.79 -34.88 -2.45
CA TYR A 44 -47.67 -34.50 -3.85
C TYR A 44 -46.33 -34.94 -4.47
N LEU A 45 -45.20 -34.68 -3.79
CA LEU A 45 -43.86 -35.06 -4.27
C LEU A 45 -43.71 -36.58 -4.39
N ASN A 46 -44.19 -37.34 -3.39
CA ASN A 46 -44.13 -38.81 -3.43
C ASN A 46 -45.01 -39.42 -4.55
N ARG A 47 -46.19 -38.84 -4.82
CA ARG A 47 -47.07 -39.31 -5.91
C ARG A 47 -46.56 -38.97 -7.30
N THR A 48 -45.89 -37.83 -7.44
CA THR A 48 -45.35 -37.38 -8.72
C THR A 48 -43.92 -37.86 -8.97
N LEU A 49 -43.27 -38.50 -7.98
CA LEU A 49 -41.87 -38.90 -8.00
C LEU A 49 -40.91 -37.72 -8.32
N LYS A 50 -41.32 -36.50 -7.95
CA LYS A 50 -40.53 -35.28 -8.16
C LYS A 50 -39.73 -34.92 -6.92
N HIS A 51 -38.61 -34.23 -7.13
CA HIS A 51 -37.74 -33.74 -6.07
C HIS A 51 -37.78 -32.20 -5.99
N LEU A 52 -37.57 -31.67 -4.78
CA LEU A 52 -37.46 -30.23 -4.53
C LEU A 52 -36.25 -29.58 -5.24
N THR A 53 -35.32 -30.40 -5.74
CA THR A 53 -34.11 -30.02 -6.47
C THR A 53 -34.30 -30.06 -7.99
N ASP A 54 -35.48 -30.45 -8.49
CA ASP A 54 -35.78 -30.46 -9.92
C ASP A 54 -35.89 -29.04 -10.48
N ASP A 55 -35.55 -28.87 -11.76
CA ASP A 55 -35.51 -27.55 -12.40
C ASP A 55 -36.89 -26.87 -12.50
N GLU A 56 -37.97 -27.63 -12.42
CA GLU A 56 -39.35 -27.10 -12.37
C GLU A 56 -39.62 -26.25 -11.12
N PHE A 57 -39.00 -26.60 -9.99
CA PHE A 57 -39.14 -25.90 -8.71
C PHE A 57 -38.04 -24.85 -8.48
N LYS A 58 -37.05 -24.78 -9.37
CA LYS A 58 -36.03 -23.73 -9.38
C LYS A 58 -36.46 -22.53 -10.20
N GLU A 59 -35.88 -21.38 -9.87
CA GLU A 59 -35.96 -20.20 -10.72
C GLU A 59 -35.00 -20.36 -11.92
N PRO A 60 -35.46 -20.25 -13.18
CA PRO A 60 -34.67 -20.61 -14.36
C PRO A 60 -33.50 -19.65 -14.61
N GLU A 61 -33.61 -18.40 -14.19
CA GLU A 61 -32.57 -17.39 -14.41
C GLU A 61 -31.45 -17.45 -13.35
N THR A 62 -31.80 -17.79 -12.10
CA THR A 62 -30.89 -17.70 -10.94
C THR A 62 -30.52 -19.06 -10.34
N GLY A 63 -31.29 -20.11 -10.65
CA GLY A 63 -31.17 -21.42 -9.97
C GLY A 63 -31.72 -21.43 -8.55
N LYS A 64 -32.39 -20.36 -8.11
CA LYS A 64 -32.87 -20.20 -6.73
C LYS A 64 -33.87 -21.29 -6.34
N THR A 65 -33.62 -21.94 -5.21
CA THR A 65 -34.50 -22.95 -4.62
C THR A 65 -35.51 -22.35 -3.63
N CYS A 66 -36.53 -23.14 -3.28
CA CYS A 66 -37.50 -22.78 -2.24
C CYS A 66 -36.81 -22.45 -0.90
N LEU A 67 -35.76 -23.17 -0.53
CA LEU A 67 -34.99 -22.91 0.69
C LEU A 67 -34.31 -21.53 0.65
N LEU A 68 -33.66 -21.19 -0.46
CA LEU A 68 -33.04 -19.87 -0.63
C LEU A 68 -34.07 -18.74 -0.57
N LYS A 69 -35.29 -18.96 -1.11
CA LYS A 69 -36.40 -18.01 -0.97
C LYS A 69 -36.86 -17.87 0.49
N ALA A 70 -36.98 -18.97 1.23
CA ALA A 70 -37.34 -18.99 2.65
C ALA A 70 -36.35 -18.18 3.49
N MET A 71 -35.05 -18.35 3.21
CA MET A 71 -33.96 -17.71 3.95
C MET A 71 -33.88 -16.19 3.74
N LEU A 72 -34.35 -15.71 2.59
CA LEU A 72 -34.40 -14.27 2.32
C LEU A 72 -35.54 -13.58 3.06
N ASN A 73 -36.66 -14.29 3.27
CA ASN A 73 -37.88 -13.79 3.89
C ASN A 73 -38.06 -14.39 5.29
N LEU A 74 -37.41 -13.79 6.28
CA LEU A 74 -37.52 -14.18 7.69
C LEU A 74 -38.41 -13.17 8.43
N HIS A 75 -39.39 -13.66 9.19
CA HIS A 75 -40.21 -12.85 10.10
C HIS A 75 -39.64 -13.04 11.52
N ASP A 76 -39.22 -11.96 12.17
CA ASP A 76 -38.52 -12.00 13.48
C ASP A 76 -37.31 -12.96 13.52
N GLY A 77 -36.61 -13.11 12.39
CA GLY A 77 -35.45 -14.01 12.29
C GLY A 77 -35.82 -15.50 12.29
N LYS A 78 -37.08 -15.87 12.12
CA LYS A 78 -37.49 -17.27 11.95
C LYS A 78 -38.42 -17.42 10.75
N ASN A 79 -38.45 -18.62 10.22
CA ASN A 79 -39.45 -19.03 9.24
C ASN A 79 -39.72 -20.51 9.48
N ASP A 80 -40.92 -20.82 9.96
CA ASP A 80 -41.31 -22.16 10.38
C ASP A 80 -41.42 -23.14 9.20
N THR A 81 -41.42 -22.63 7.97
CA THR A 81 -41.36 -23.45 6.76
C THR A 81 -39.97 -24.05 6.53
N ILE A 82 -38.89 -23.48 7.08
CA ILE A 82 -37.52 -23.99 6.85
C ILE A 82 -37.35 -25.40 7.45
N PRO A 83 -37.65 -25.65 8.75
CA PRO A 83 -37.60 -27.01 9.30
C PRO A 83 -38.49 -27.99 8.54
N LEU A 84 -39.70 -27.57 8.16
CA LEU A 84 -40.65 -28.42 7.41
C LEU A 84 -40.06 -28.83 6.05
N LEU A 85 -39.48 -27.89 5.30
CA LEU A 85 -38.85 -28.17 4.01
C LEU A 85 -37.64 -29.10 4.14
N LEU A 86 -36.85 -28.96 5.20
CA LEU A 86 -35.73 -29.87 5.49
C LEU A 86 -36.22 -31.28 5.83
N ASP A 87 -37.30 -31.41 6.60
CA ASP A 87 -37.91 -32.70 6.91
C ASP A 87 -38.50 -33.38 5.66
N ILE A 88 -39.11 -32.60 4.76
CA ILE A 88 -39.58 -33.10 3.47
C ILE A 88 -38.39 -33.60 2.64
N ALA A 89 -37.32 -32.80 2.50
CA ALA A 89 -36.11 -33.17 1.76
C ALA A 89 -35.41 -34.41 2.36
N LYS A 90 -35.47 -34.58 3.68
CA LYS A 90 -34.95 -35.76 4.38
C LYS A 90 -35.75 -37.02 4.02
N LYS A 91 -37.08 -36.91 3.94
CA LYS A 91 -37.97 -38.01 3.56
C LYS A 91 -37.87 -38.37 2.07
N THR A 92 -37.55 -37.42 1.19
CA THR A 92 -37.33 -37.66 -0.24
C THR A 92 -35.90 -38.09 -0.59
N GLY A 93 -34.98 -38.13 0.39
CA GLY A 93 -33.59 -38.57 0.20
C GLY A 93 -32.65 -37.54 -0.43
N THR A 94 -33.12 -36.33 -0.74
CA THR A 94 -32.36 -35.27 -1.44
C THR A 94 -31.82 -34.19 -0.49
N LEU A 95 -31.72 -34.49 0.80
CA LEU A 95 -31.35 -33.52 1.84
C LEU A 95 -30.04 -32.77 1.57
N LYS A 96 -28.95 -33.49 1.27
CA LYS A 96 -27.63 -32.88 1.04
C LYS A 96 -27.61 -31.98 -0.19
N GLU A 97 -28.23 -32.42 -1.28
CA GLU A 97 -28.32 -31.64 -2.52
C GLU A 97 -29.19 -30.40 -2.35
N PHE A 98 -30.29 -30.52 -1.60
CA PHE A 98 -31.20 -29.41 -1.36
C PHE A 98 -30.60 -28.32 -0.46
N VAL A 99 -29.87 -28.72 0.59
CA VAL A 99 -29.19 -27.79 1.51
C VAL A 99 -28.00 -27.10 0.83
N ASN A 100 -27.25 -27.83 0.01
CA ASN A 100 -26.07 -27.32 -0.69
C ASN A 100 -26.39 -26.76 -2.08
N ALA A 101 -27.67 -26.58 -2.40
CA ALA A 101 -28.08 -25.94 -3.64
C ALA A 101 -27.54 -24.50 -3.68
N GLU A 102 -26.81 -24.20 -4.75
CA GLU A 102 -26.18 -22.92 -4.99
C GLU A 102 -26.89 -22.13 -6.09
N TYR A 103 -26.73 -20.81 -6.04
CA TYR A 103 -27.06 -19.93 -7.16
C TYR A 103 -26.19 -20.26 -8.38
N THR A 104 -26.82 -20.34 -9.56
CA THR A 104 -26.14 -20.69 -10.82
C THR A 104 -25.88 -19.49 -11.73
N ASP A 105 -26.47 -18.33 -11.44
CA ASP A 105 -26.26 -17.11 -12.21
C ASP A 105 -24.83 -16.58 -12.08
N ASN A 106 -24.34 -15.88 -13.11
CA ASN A 106 -22.98 -15.32 -13.09
C ASN A 106 -22.74 -14.31 -11.95
N TYR A 107 -23.80 -13.66 -11.45
CA TYR A 107 -23.68 -12.58 -10.48
C TYR A 107 -23.54 -13.12 -9.04
N TYR A 108 -24.39 -14.06 -8.62
CA TYR A 108 -24.39 -14.71 -7.30
C TYR A 108 -23.86 -16.14 -7.28
N LYS A 109 -23.20 -16.59 -8.36
CA LYS A 109 -22.65 -17.94 -8.51
C LYS A 109 -22.04 -18.51 -7.23
N GLY A 110 -22.50 -19.69 -6.83
CA GLY A 110 -21.94 -20.43 -5.70
C GLY A 110 -22.43 -19.99 -4.32
N GLN A 111 -23.32 -19.00 -4.23
CA GLN A 111 -23.93 -18.64 -2.95
C GLN A 111 -24.91 -19.72 -2.50
N THR A 112 -24.76 -20.20 -1.25
CA THR A 112 -25.60 -21.24 -0.65
C THR A 112 -26.48 -20.69 0.49
N ALA A 113 -27.42 -21.50 0.97
CA ALA A 113 -28.28 -21.14 2.10
C ALA A 113 -27.48 -20.82 3.38
N LEU A 114 -26.32 -21.45 3.56
CA LEU A 114 -25.41 -21.19 4.69
C LEU A 114 -24.84 -19.77 4.65
N HIS A 115 -24.46 -19.26 3.47
CA HIS A 115 -23.98 -17.89 3.31
C HIS A 115 -25.05 -16.87 3.74
N ILE A 116 -26.32 -17.08 3.34
CA ILE A 116 -27.44 -16.21 3.70
C ILE A 116 -27.71 -16.26 5.21
N ALA A 117 -27.71 -17.45 5.83
CA ALA A 117 -27.92 -17.57 7.27
C ALA A 117 -26.85 -16.82 8.10
N ILE A 118 -25.60 -16.84 7.63
CA ILE A 118 -24.50 -16.08 8.24
C ILE A 118 -24.69 -14.59 8.01
N GLU A 119 -25.03 -14.14 6.80
CA GLU A 119 -25.29 -12.73 6.49
C GLU A 119 -26.39 -12.13 7.37
N ARG A 120 -27.47 -12.88 7.60
CA ARG A 120 -28.59 -12.52 8.50
C ARG A 120 -28.26 -12.59 10.00
N ARG A 121 -27.05 -12.99 10.37
CA ARG A 121 -26.59 -13.15 11.77
C ARG A 121 -27.39 -14.13 12.62
N ASN A 122 -27.93 -15.17 12.00
CA ASN A 122 -28.83 -16.10 12.68
C ASN A 122 -28.14 -17.40 13.07
N MET A 123 -27.69 -17.47 14.32
CA MET A 123 -27.05 -18.67 14.87
C MET A 123 -27.95 -19.93 14.82
N TYR A 124 -29.25 -19.78 15.05
CA TYR A 124 -30.17 -20.92 15.04
C TYR A 124 -30.24 -21.58 13.66
N LEU A 125 -30.36 -20.78 12.61
CA LEU A 125 -30.40 -21.28 11.24
C LEU A 125 -29.06 -21.90 10.82
N VAL A 126 -27.93 -21.32 11.23
CA VAL A 126 -26.61 -21.90 10.96
C VAL A 126 -26.46 -23.26 11.62
N LYS A 127 -26.88 -23.41 12.89
CA LYS A 127 -26.87 -24.71 13.59
C LYS A 127 -27.74 -25.73 12.87
N LEU A 128 -28.98 -25.34 12.52
CA LEU A 128 -29.92 -26.21 11.83
C LEU A 128 -29.39 -26.69 10.48
N LEU A 129 -28.79 -25.80 9.68
CA LEU A 129 -28.23 -26.15 8.37
C LEU A 129 -27.04 -27.11 8.50
N VAL A 130 -26.09 -26.83 9.38
CA VAL A 130 -24.90 -27.67 9.57
C VAL A 130 -25.30 -29.06 10.09
N GLN A 131 -26.27 -29.14 11.01
CA GLN A 131 -26.83 -30.42 11.49
C GLN A 131 -27.47 -31.24 10.37
N ASN A 132 -28.03 -30.59 9.35
CA ASN A 132 -28.64 -31.23 8.19
C ASN A 132 -27.67 -31.46 7.02
N GLY A 133 -26.36 -31.29 7.23
CA GLY A 133 -25.33 -31.61 6.24
C GLY A 133 -24.99 -30.47 5.27
N ALA A 134 -25.12 -29.22 5.69
CA ALA A 134 -24.61 -28.07 4.93
C ALA A 134 -23.08 -28.09 4.84
N ASP A 135 -22.56 -27.89 3.64
CA ASP A 135 -21.13 -27.83 3.38
C ASP A 135 -20.55 -26.49 3.86
N VAL A 136 -19.63 -26.57 4.82
CA VAL A 136 -18.91 -25.42 5.38
C VAL A 136 -17.83 -24.88 4.44
N HIS A 137 -17.51 -25.62 3.37
CA HIS A 137 -16.51 -25.27 2.36
C HIS A 137 -17.09 -24.81 1.02
N ALA A 138 -18.41 -24.61 0.93
CA ALA A 138 -19.06 -24.05 -0.25
C ALA A 138 -18.46 -22.70 -0.64
N ARG A 139 -18.36 -22.40 -1.94
CA ARG A 139 -17.59 -21.25 -2.45
C ARG A 139 -18.46 -20.31 -3.27
N ALA A 140 -18.72 -19.12 -2.74
CA ALA A 140 -19.41 -18.05 -3.45
C ALA A 140 -18.45 -17.29 -4.37
N CYS A 141 -18.38 -17.68 -5.64
CA CYS A 141 -17.39 -17.20 -6.63
C CYS A 141 -17.94 -16.24 -7.71
N GLY A 142 -19.21 -15.85 -7.60
CA GLY A 142 -19.91 -14.93 -8.51
C GLY A 142 -19.27 -13.54 -8.62
N GLU A 143 -19.64 -12.80 -9.66
CA GLU A 143 -19.10 -11.45 -9.92
C GLU A 143 -19.33 -10.49 -8.75
N PHE A 144 -20.46 -10.59 -8.05
CA PHE A 144 -20.78 -9.76 -6.89
C PHE A 144 -19.79 -9.95 -5.73
N PHE A 145 -19.25 -11.17 -5.60
CA PHE A 145 -18.33 -11.52 -4.52
C PHE A 145 -16.87 -11.26 -4.87
N ARG A 146 -16.59 -10.74 -6.08
CA ARG A 146 -15.24 -10.37 -6.53
C ARG A 146 -15.02 -8.88 -6.41
N LYS A 147 -13.78 -8.51 -6.09
CA LYS A 147 -13.36 -7.10 -6.06
C LYS A 147 -13.08 -6.59 -7.47
N ILE A 148 -14.10 -6.07 -8.14
CA ILE A 148 -13.98 -5.44 -9.46
C ILE A 148 -14.03 -3.92 -9.29
N LYS A 149 -12.99 -3.21 -9.74
CA LYS A 149 -12.94 -1.74 -9.66
C LYS A 149 -14.13 -1.14 -10.43
N GLY A 150 -14.93 -0.31 -9.76
CA GLY A 150 -16.05 0.44 -10.37
C GLY A 150 -17.39 -0.29 -10.40
N LYS A 151 -17.48 -1.54 -9.92
CA LYS A 151 -18.76 -2.24 -9.74
C LYS A 151 -19.08 -2.41 -8.24
N PRO A 152 -20.36 -2.33 -7.83
CA PRO A 152 -20.75 -2.67 -6.47
C PRO A 152 -20.54 -4.18 -6.27
N GLY A 153 -19.69 -4.53 -5.31
CA GLY A 153 -19.39 -5.91 -4.95
C GLY A 153 -18.86 -6.01 -3.53
N PHE A 154 -19.13 -7.14 -2.88
CA PHE A 154 -18.74 -7.42 -1.50
C PHE A 154 -17.83 -8.64 -1.45
N TYR A 155 -16.52 -8.39 -1.36
CA TYR A 155 -15.52 -9.45 -1.27
C TYR A 155 -15.34 -9.90 0.18
N PHE A 156 -15.57 -11.20 0.44
CA PHE A 156 -15.38 -11.83 1.75
C PHE A 156 -14.64 -13.16 1.70
N GLY A 157 -13.88 -13.44 0.62
CA GLY A 157 -13.04 -14.64 0.55
C GLY A 157 -13.79 -15.94 0.22
N GLU A 158 -14.95 -15.83 -0.45
CA GLU A 158 -15.79 -16.93 -1.00
C GLU A 158 -16.33 -17.96 0.00
N LEU A 159 -15.74 -18.12 1.19
CA LEU A 159 -16.03 -19.18 2.15
C LEU A 159 -17.01 -18.70 3.25
N PRO A 160 -17.85 -19.59 3.80
CA PRO A 160 -18.72 -19.30 4.95
C PRO A 160 -17.93 -18.84 6.18
N LEU A 161 -16.78 -19.47 6.46
CA LEU A 161 -15.93 -19.12 7.59
C LEU A 161 -15.37 -17.69 7.46
N SER A 162 -14.88 -17.34 6.27
CA SER A 162 -14.36 -15.99 6.03
C SER A 162 -15.50 -14.96 6.07
N LEU A 163 -16.68 -15.26 5.54
CA LEU A 163 -17.87 -14.40 5.67
C LEU A 163 -18.24 -14.14 7.14
N ALA A 164 -18.27 -15.17 7.98
CA ALA A 164 -18.58 -15.03 9.41
C ALA A 164 -17.54 -14.17 10.14
N ALA A 165 -16.26 -14.30 9.79
CA ALA A 165 -15.19 -13.45 10.31
C ALA A 165 -15.37 -11.98 9.88
N CYS A 166 -15.63 -11.76 8.59
CA CYS A 166 -15.77 -10.42 8.00
C CYS A 166 -17.00 -9.65 8.51
N THR A 167 -18.05 -10.37 8.92
CA THR A 167 -19.28 -9.79 9.48
C THR A 167 -19.24 -9.61 11.01
N ASN A 168 -18.08 -9.82 11.64
CA ASN A 168 -17.84 -9.68 13.08
C ASN A 168 -18.66 -10.66 13.96
N GLN A 169 -18.80 -11.93 13.54
CA GLN A 169 -19.63 -12.93 14.22
C GLN A 169 -18.81 -14.02 14.89
N LEU A 170 -18.17 -13.69 16.01
CA LEU A 170 -17.27 -14.61 16.72
C LEU A 170 -17.96 -15.93 17.13
N CYS A 171 -19.23 -15.87 17.56
CA CYS A 171 -19.97 -17.06 17.96
C CYS A 171 -20.13 -18.05 16.80
N ILE A 172 -20.41 -17.56 15.59
CA ILE A 172 -20.55 -18.41 14.39
C ILE A 172 -19.19 -18.95 13.98
N VAL A 173 -18.13 -18.14 14.03
CA VAL A 173 -16.76 -18.59 13.75
C VAL A 173 -16.37 -19.74 14.68
N LYS A 174 -16.56 -19.59 16.00
CA LYS A 174 -16.28 -20.67 16.97
C LYS A 174 -17.08 -21.93 16.66
N PHE A 175 -18.38 -21.78 16.41
CA PHE A 175 -19.24 -22.90 16.04
C PHE A 175 -18.70 -23.62 14.79
N LEU A 176 -18.49 -22.91 13.67
CA LEU A 176 -17.99 -23.49 12.42
C LEU A 176 -16.67 -24.27 12.58
N LEU A 177 -15.81 -23.85 13.49
CA LEU A 177 -14.52 -24.49 13.75
C LEU A 177 -14.60 -25.70 14.69
N GLU A 178 -15.47 -25.64 15.71
CA GLU A 178 -15.58 -26.67 16.77
C GLU A 178 -16.64 -27.74 16.48
N ASN A 179 -17.37 -27.62 15.37
CA ASN A 179 -18.50 -28.49 15.05
C ASN A 179 -18.12 -29.98 14.91
N PRO A 180 -18.93 -30.90 15.47
CA PRO A 180 -18.68 -32.34 15.40
C PRO A 180 -19.03 -32.98 14.05
N TYR A 181 -19.84 -32.31 13.22
CA TYR A 181 -20.31 -32.85 11.95
C TYR A 181 -19.29 -32.66 10.81
N GLN A 182 -18.94 -31.39 10.54
CA GLN A 182 -17.95 -31.00 9.54
C GLN A 182 -17.24 -29.73 10.04
N ALA A 183 -16.04 -29.90 10.59
CA ALA A 183 -15.24 -28.78 11.08
C ALA A 183 -14.66 -27.99 9.90
N ALA A 184 -14.80 -26.67 9.94
CA ALA A 184 -14.24 -25.80 8.90
C ALA A 184 -12.71 -25.74 9.03
N ASN A 185 -12.01 -26.10 7.96
CA ASN A 185 -10.57 -25.86 7.84
C ASN A 185 -10.24 -24.36 7.80
N ILE A 186 -9.45 -23.88 8.77
CA ILE A 186 -8.99 -22.48 8.89
C ILE A 186 -8.05 -22.08 7.76
N ALA A 187 -7.27 -23.04 7.25
CA ALA A 187 -6.31 -22.85 6.18
C ALA A 187 -6.95 -23.01 4.78
N ALA A 188 -8.28 -23.09 4.69
CA ALA A 188 -8.96 -23.12 3.41
C ALA A 188 -8.73 -21.81 2.65
N GLU A 189 -8.40 -21.94 1.38
CA GLU A 189 -8.07 -20.83 0.49
C GLU A 189 -9.22 -20.53 -0.48
N ASP A 190 -9.40 -19.26 -0.83
CA ASP A 190 -10.32 -18.82 -1.88
C ASP A 190 -9.71 -18.96 -3.31
N SER A 191 -10.40 -18.45 -4.34
CA SER A 191 -9.98 -18.67 -5.74
C SER A 191 -8.69 -17.92 -6.07
N MET A 192 -8.36 -16.90 -5.27
CA MET A 192 -7.16 -16.09 -5.32
C MET A 192 -6.04 -16.61 -4.40
N GLY A 193 -6.28 -17.71 -3.67
CA GLY A 193 -5.36 -18.25 -2.66
C GLY A 193 -5.40 -17.50 -1.33
N ASN A 194 -6.39 -16.65 -1.11
CA ASN A 194 -6.54 -15.89 0.14
C ASN A 194 -7.24 -16.77 1.18
N MET A 195 -6.59 -16.92 2.34
CA MET A 195 -7.23 -17.45 3.54
C MET A 195 -8.06 -16.38 4.27
N VAL A 196 -8.76 -16.79 5.33
CA VAL A 196 -9.55 -15.89 6.20
C VAL A 196 -8.76 -14.66 6.68
N LEU A 197 -7.47 -14.83 7.04
CA LEU A 197 -6.62 -13.72 7.48
C LEU A 197 -6.33 -12.72 6.36
N HIS A 198 -6.11 -13.20 5.13
CA HIS A 198 -5.91 -12.33 3.96
C HIS A 198 -7.20 -11.56 3.64
N THR A 199 -8.35 -12.22 3.73
CA THR A 199 -9.66 -11.57 3.52
C THR A 199 -9.92 -10.47 4.53
N LEU A 200 -9.64 -10.71 5.82
CA LEU A 200 -9.78 -9.70 6.87
C LEU A 200 -8.93 -8.45 6.60
N VAL A 201 -7.70 -8.65 6.11
CA VAL A 201 -6.81 -7.56 5.72
C VAL A 201 -7.37 -6.79 4.51
N GLU A 202 -7.99 -7.48 3.55
CA GLU A 202 -8.55 -6.85 2.34
C GLU A 202 -9.77 -5.96 2.64
N ILE A 203 -10.59 -6.34 3.63
CA ILE A 203 -11.80 -5.61 4.07
C ILE A 203 -11.46 -4.49 5.07
N ALA A 204 -10.32 -4.61 5.76
CA ALA A 204 -9.89 -3.59 6.70
C ALA A 204 -9.79 -2.23 6.00
N ASP A 205 -10.36 -1.20 6.60
CA ASP A 205 -10.16 0.19 6.18
C ASP A 205 -9.46 0.98 7.28
N ASN A 206 -8.98 2.18 6.96
CA ASN A 206 -8.27 3.04 7.91
C ASN A 206 -9.21 3.75 8.90
N THR A 207 -10.50 3.39 8.98
CA THR A 207 -11.43 3.92 9.98
C THR A 207 -11.23 3.24 11.34
N LYS A 208 -11.42 4.00 12.42
CA LYS A 208 -11.14 3.51 13.79
C LYS A 208 -12.03 2.33 14.19
N ASP A 209 -13.30 2.34 13.81
CA ASP A 209 -14.24 1.28 14.17
C ASP A 209 -13.95 -0.01 13.38
N ASN A 210 -13.63 0.14 12.08
CA ASN A 210 -13.27 -0.99 11.22
C ASN A 210 -11.99 -1.66 11.75
N THR A 211 -10.95 -0.87 11.98
CA THR A 211 -9.69 -1.37 12.54
C THR A 211 -9.88 -2.06 13.90
N LYS A 212 -10.72 -1.54 14.81
CA LYS A 212 -10.98 -2.20 16.10
C LYS A 212 -11.64 -3.57 15.95
N PHE A 213 -12.63 -3.71 15.05
CA PHE A 213 -13.25 -5.02 14.85
C PHE A 213 -12.29 -6.00 14.16
N VAL A 214 -11.57 -5.57 13.12
CA VAL A 214 -10.68 -6.46 12.36
C VAL A 214 -9.58 -6.97 13.27
N THR A 215 -8.95 -6.10 14.05
CA THR A 215 -7.88 -6.50 14.98
C THR A 215 -8.37 -7.48 16.04
N LYS A 216 -9.56 -7.25 16.61
CA LYS A 216 -10.19 -8.18 17.56
C LYS A 216 -10.49 -9.54 16.91
N MET A 217 -11.09 -9.55 15.71
CA MET A 217 -11.43 -10.78 15.01
C MET A 217 -10.18 -11.56 14.58
N TYR A 218 -9.18 -10.85 14.05
CA TYR A 218 -7.89 -11.40 13.64
C TYR A 218 -7.18 -12.10 14.81
N ASN A 219 -7.13 -11.46 15.98
CA ASN A 219 -6.55 -12.05 17.18
C ASN A 219 -7.30 -13.31 17.64
N ASN A 220 -8.64 -13.25 17.67
CA ASN A 220 -9.46 -14.39 18.08
C ASN A 220 -9.28 -15.59 17.16
N ILE A 221 -9.23 -15.38 15.83
CA ILE A 221 -9.03 -16.46 14.85
C ILE A 221 -7.66 -17.09 15.00
N LEU A 222 -6.61 -16.28 15.26
CA LEU A 222 -5.28 -16.81 15.53
C LEU A 222 -5.24 -17.67 16.80
N ILE A 223 -5.86 -17.21 17.90
CA ILE A 223 -5.93 -17.97 19.16
C ILE A 223 -6.72 -19.27 18.97
N LEU A 224 -7.86 -19.22 18.26
CA LEU A 224 -8.63 -20.43 17.94
C LEU A 224 -7.84 -21.39 17.04
N GLY A 225 -7.14 -20.85 16.04
CA GLY A 225 -6.28 -21.63 15.15
C GLY A 225 -5.16 -22.34 15.89
N ALA A 226 -4.52 -21.66 16.85
CA ALA A 226 -3.49 -22.25 17.70
C ALA A 226 -4.03 -23.39 18.58
N LYS A 227 -5.27 -23.24 19.09
CA LYS A 227 -5.91 -24.27 19.92
C LYS A 227 -6.31 -25.50 19.12
N ILE A 228 -6.76 -25.32 17.88
CA ILE A 228 -7.20 -26.41 17.01
C ILE A 228 -5.99 -27.12 16.39
N ASN A 229 -5.08 -26.36 15.78
CA ASN A 229 -3.90 -26.86 15.09
C ASN A 229 -2.64 -26.08 15.52
N PRO A 230 -1.98 -26.46 16.64
CA PRO A 230 -0.82 -25.74 17.16
C PRO A 230 0.39 -25.71 16.21
N ILE A 231 0.53 -26.73 15.36
CA ILE A 231 1.67 -26.91 14.44
C ILE A 231 1.60 -25.92 13.26
N LEU A 232 0.39 -25.49 12.88
CA LEU A 232 0.19 -24.70 11.67
C LEU A 232 0.35 -23.20 11.93
N LYS A 233 1.44 -22.62 11.44
CA LYS A 233 1.67 -21.18 11.47
C LYS A 233 0.87 -20.44 10.39
N LEU A 234 -0.35 -20.07 10.72
CA LEU A 234 -1.29 -19.41 9.80
C LEU A 234 -0.76 -18.11 9.15
N GLU A 235 0.18 -17.39 9.78
CA GLU A 235 0.71 -16.13 9.22
C GLU A 235 1.79 -16.32 8.14
N GLU A 236 2.44 -17.48 8.11
CA GLU A 236 3.53 -17.77 7.16
C GLU A 236 2.97 -18.26 5.80
N LEU A 237 1.71 -18.69 5.76
CA LEU A 237 1.05 -19.14 4.54
C LEU A 237 0.79 -17.97 3.59
N THR A 238 1.12 -18.18 2.31
CA THR A 238 1.05 -17.16 1.26
C THR A 238 -0.08 -17.42 0.28
N ASN A 239 -0.68 -16.36 -0.26
CA ASN A 239 -1.61 -16.48 -1.37
C ASN A 239 -0.92 -16.82 -2.72
N LYS A 240 -1.71 -16.98 -3.79
CA LYS A 240 -1.19 -17.24 -5.16
C LYS A 240 -0.23 -16.16 -5.68
N LYS A 241 -0.22 -14.97 -5.08
CA LYS A 241 0.70 -13.87 -5.40
C LYS A 241 2.00 -13.92 -4.57
N GLY A 242 2.17 -14.93 -3.72
CA GLY A 242 3.31 -15.06 -2.80
C GLY A 242 3.31 -14.02 -1.68
N LEU A 243 2.13 -13.52 -1.28
CA LEU A 243 1.97 -12.55 -0.19
C LEU A 243 1.36 -13.24 1.03
N THR A 244 1.98 -13.04 2.18
CA THR A 244 1.44 -13.31 3.53
C THR A 244 0.41 -12.24 3.94
N PRO A 245 -0.38 -12.44 5.01
CA PRO A 245 -1.33 -11.42 5.48
C PRO A 245 -0.64 -10.09 5.84
N LEU A 246 0.57 -10.13 6.39
CA LEU A 246 1.36 -8.95 6.72
C LEU A 246 1.82 -8.20 5.45
N THR A 247 2.37 -8.92 4.48
CA THR A 247 2.84 -8.32 3.22
C THR A 247 1.68 -7.86 2.34
N LEU A 248 0.51 -8.50 2.43
CA LEU A 248 -0.73 -8.03 1.83
C LEU A 248 -1.17 -6.70 2.46
N ALA A 249 -1.16 -6.58 3.79
CA ALA A 249 -1.50 -5.33 4.49
C ALA A 249 -0.55 -4.18 4.09
N ALA A 250 0.73 -4.51 3.91
CA ALA A 250 1.74 -3.60 3.37
C ALA A 250 1.41 -3.15 1.94
N LYS A 251 1.02 -4.09 1.06
CA LYS A 251 0.68 -3.82 -0.34
C LYS A 251 -0.67 -3.10 -0.53
N THR A 252 -1.61 -3.21 0.41
CA THR A 252 -2.91 -2.55 0.29
C THR A 252 -2.97 -1.19 1.01
N GLY A 253 -1.93 -0.83 1.78
CA GLY A 253 -1.86 0.45 2.50
C GLY A 253 -2.74 0.52 3.74
N LYS A 254 -3.01 -0.61 4.39
CA LYS A 254 -3.94 -0.69 5.54
C LYS A 254 -3.18 -0.53 6.86
N ILE A 255 -3.00 0.71 7.29
CA ILE A 255 -2.09 1.10 8.39
C ILE A 255 -2.52 0.48 9.73
N GLY A 256 -3.82 0.51 10.05
CA GLY A 256 -4.30 0.08 11.36
C GLY A 256 -4.03 -1.40 11.65
N ILE A 257 -4.42 -2.29 10.73
CA ILE A 257 -4.15 -3.73 10.88
C ILE A 257 -2.66 -4.03 10.76
N PHE A 258 -1.94 -3.34 9.88
CA PHE A 258 -0.49 -3.47 9.73
C PHE A 258 0.26 -3.15 11.04
N ALA A 259 -0.04 -2.01 11.65
CA ALA A 259 0.54 -1.60 12.92
C ALA A 259 0.17 -2.54 14.06
N TYR A 260 -1.06 -3.06 14.06
CA TYR A 260 -1.50 -4.03 15.04
C TYR A 260 -0.73 -5.36 14.95
N ILE A 261 -0.56 -5.91 13.74
CA ILE A 261 0.20 -7.16 13.55
C ILE A 261 1.63 -6.99 14.08
N LEU A 262 2.30 -5.89 13.74
CA LEU A 262 3.67 -5.61 14.19
C LEU A 262 3.80 -5.44 15.72
N ARG A 263 2.84 -4.79 16.36
CA ARG A 263 2.84 -4.50 17.81
C ARG A 263 2.13 -5.55 18.65
N ARG A 264 1.76 -6.69 18.06
CA ARG A 264 0.94 -7.70 18.73
C ARG A 264 1.70 -8.38 19.86
N GLU A 265 1.09 -8.35 21.03
CA GLU A 265 1.49 -9.06 22.25
C GLU A 265 0.28 -9.87 22.77
N ILE A 266 0.41 -11.20 22.79
CA ILE A 266 -0.61 -12.13 23.29
C ILE A 266 -0.22 -12.55 24.71
N LYS A 267 -1.17 -12.38 25.65
CA LYS A 267 -0.94 -12.67 27.07
C LYS A 267 -1.05 -14.16 27.42
N ASP A 268 -1.81 -14.92 26.64
CA ASP A 268 -2.05 -16.34 26.91
C ASP A 268 -0.75 -17.14 26.72
N PRO A 269 -0.30 -17.93 27.72
CA PRO A 269 1.00 -18.59 27.68
C PRO A 269 1.10 -19.62 26.55
N GLU A 270 0.02 -20.37 26.27
CA GLU A 270 -0.04 -21.36 25.18
C GLU A 270 0.13 -20.72 23.79
N CYS A 271 -0.40 -19.51 23.62
CA CYS A 271 -0.38 -18.77 22.36
C CYS A 271 0.73 -17.71 22.29
N ARG A 272 1.63 -17.67 23.28
CA ARG A 272 2.67 -16.64 23.39
C ARG A 272 3.62 -16.65 22.19
N HIS A 273 3.90 -17.83 21.64
CA HIS A 273 4.71 -18.00 20.42
C HIS A 273 4.12 -17.25 19.20
N LEU A 274 2.85 -16.86 19.18
CA LEU A 274 2.27 -16.07 18.09
C LEU A 274 2.51 -14.56 18.22
N SER A 275 3.07 -14.09 19.33
CA SER A 275 3.37 -12.67 19.53
C SER A 275 4.52 -12.22 18.62
N ARG A 276 4.51 -10.94 18.25
CA ARG A 276 5.60 -10.31 17.47
C ARG A 276 6.35 -9.25 18.28
N LYS A 277 5.69 -8.64 19.26
CA LYS A 277 6.29 -7.78 20.27
C LYS A 277 6.45 -8.57 21.57
N PHE A 278 7.66 -8.57 22.12
CA PHE A 278 7.97 -9.14 23.42
C PHE A 278 8.59 -8.09 24.31
N THR A 279 8.18 -8.03 25.57
CA THR A 279 8.82 -7.18 26.58
C THR A 279 10.04 -7.92 27.14
N GLU A 280 11.24 -7.41 26.85
CA GLU A 280 12.49 -8.03 27.32
C GLU A 280 12.66 -7.76 28.80
N TRP A 281 12.66 -6.49 29.19
CA TRP A 281 12.72 -6.01 30.57
C TRP A 281 11.98 -4.68 30.68
N ALA A 282 11.48 -4.38 31.88
CA ALA A 282 10.77 -3.15 32.19
C ALA A 282 11.30 -2.61 33.51
N TYR A 283 11.86 -1.40 33.48
CA TYR A 283 12.34 -0.68 34.65
C TYR A 283 11.62 0.67 34.76
N GLY A 284 10.51 0.67 35.50
CA GLY A 284 9.64 1.83 35.66
C GLY A 284 9.15 2.37 34.30
N PRO A 285 9.50 3.60 33.91
CA PRO A 285 9.09 4.17 32.62
C PRO A 285 9.92 3.66 31.42
N VAL A 286 11.06 3.00 31.65
CA VAL A 286 11.92 2.50 30.57
C VAL A 286 11.60 1.05 30.30
N HIS A 287 11.18 0.76 29.07
CA HIS A 287 10.81 -0.56 28.61
C HIS A 287 11.70 -0.95 27.43
N SER A 288 12.30 -2.14 27.48
CA SER A 288 12.98 -2.70 26.32
C SER A 288 12.07 -3.73 25.67
N SER A 289 11.77 -3.52 24.39
CA SER A 289 10.89 -4.39 23.62
C SER A 289 11.61 -4.99 22.42
N LEU A 290 11.36 -6.28 22.19
CA LEU A 290 11.89 -7.05 21.10
C LEU A 290 10.80 -7.22 20.04
N TYR A 291 11.09 -6.78 18.82
CA TYR A 291 10.22 -6.97 17.66
C TYR A 291 10.77 -8.06 16.74
N ASP A 292 9.94 -9.04 16.38
CA ASP A 292 10.30 -10.06 15.39
C ASP A 292 10.46 -9.44 14.00
N LEU A 293 11.60 -9.73 13.34
CA LEU A 293 11.95 -9.23 12.01
C LEU A 293 11.51 -10.15 10.87
N SER A 294 10.86 -11.29 11.17
CA SER A 294 10.32 -12.21 10.16
C SER A 294 9.42 -11.49 9.14
N CYS A 295 9.68 -11.71 7.85
CA CYS A 295 9.03 -11.05 6.70
C CYS A 295 9.25 -9.53 6.58
N ILE A 296 9.96 -8.89 7.51
CA ILE A 296 10.16 -7.43 7.51
C ILE A 296 11.48 -7.06 6.84
N ASP A 297 12.57 -7.72 7.27
CA ASP A 297 13.92 -7.36 6.84
C ASP A 297 14.21 -7.83 5.41
N THR A 298 15.16 -7.15 4.78
CA THR A 298 15.51 -7.26 3.37
C THR A 298 16.21 -8.56 3.01
N CYS A 299 16.63 -9.34 4.00
CA CYS A 299 17.20 -10.66 3.76
C CYS A 299 16.19 -11.65 3.14
N GLU A 300 14.89 -11.42 3.32
CA GLU A 300 13.82 -12.26 2.79
C GLU A 300 13.28 -11.72 1.46
N LYS A 301 12.93 -12.62 0.53
CA LYS A 301 12.30 -12.23 -0.74
C LYS A 301 10.88 -11.73 -0.47
N ASN A 302 10.45 -10.67 -1.16
CA ASN A 302 9.16 -10.00 -0.95
C ASN A 302 8.99 -9.45 0.48
N SER A 303 10.07 -8.91 1.04
CA SER A 303 10.03 -8.29 2.38
C SER A 303 9.03 -7.12 2.42
N VAL A 304 8.47 -6.87 3.61
CA VAL A 304 7.58 -5.73 3.86
C VAL A 304 8.27 -4.40 3.46
N LEU A 305 9.56 -4.24 3.76
CA LEU A 305 10.30 -3.04 3.39
C LEU A 305 10.40 -2.88 1.87
N GLU A 306 10.71 -3.94 1.13
CA GLU A 306 10.74 -3.89 -0.34
C GLU A 306 9.36 -3.59 -0.94
N ILE A 307 8.30 -4.21 -0.40
CA ILE A 307 6.92 -3.97 -0.87
C ILE A 307 6.52 -2.52 -0.61
N ILE A 308 6.74 -1.97 0.59
CA ILE A 308 6.40 -0.58 0.92
C ILE A 308 7.25 0.40 0.11
N ALA A 309 8.51 0.07 -0.21
CA ALA A 309 9.41 0.93 -0.96
C ALA A 309 9.20 0.88 -2.49
N TYR A 310 8.70 -0.23 -3.03
CA TYR A 310 8.53 -0.38 -4.49
C TYR A 310 7.08 -0.40 -4.95
N SER A 311 6.12 -0.65 -4.05
CA SER A 311 4.70 -0.57 -4.40
C SER A 311 4.25 0.89 -4.41
N SER A 312 4.14 1.44 -5.61
CA SER A 312 3.73 2.82 -5.90
C SER A 312 2.21 3.01 -5.90
N GLU A 313 1.44 1.91 -5.99
CA GLU A 313 -0.03 1.94 -6.02
C GLU A 313 -0.67 2.06 -4.63
N THR A 314 0.11 1.94 -3.56
CA THR A 314 -0.41 1.92 -2.18
C THR A 314 -0.71 3.33 -1.67
N PRO A 315 -1.92 3.60 -1.17
CA PRO A 315 -2.20 4.85 -0.47
C PRO A 315 -1.39 4.93 0.83
N ASN A 316 -0.99 6.14 1.23
CA ASN A 316 -0.37 6.47 2.53
C ASN A 316 0.87 5.63 2.96
N ARG A 317 1.61 5.05 2.02
CA ARG A 317 2.86 4.30 2.30
C ARG A 317 3.91 5.05 3.12
N HIS A 318 3.97 6.38 3.00
CA HIS A 318 4.90 7.20 3.76
C HIS A 318 4.55 7.24 5.25
N GLU A 319 3.27 7.09 5.62
CA GLU A 319 2.82 6.98 7.02
C GLU A 319 3.12 5.59 7.60
N MET A 320 3.05 4.54 6.78
CA MET A 320 3.34 3.16 7.21
C MET A 320 4.77 3.00 7.74
N LEU A 321 5.74 3.71 7.16
CA LEU A 321 7.14 3.69 7.61
C LEU A 321 7.37 4.38 8.96
N LEU A 322 6.41 5.18 9.43
CA LEU A 322 6.49 5.81 10.75
C LEU A 322 6.13 4.84 11.87
N VAL A 323 5.48 3.73 11.55
CA VAL A 323 5.10 2.70 12.51
C VAL A 323 6.36 2.02 13.07
N GLU A 324 6.41 1.82 14.38
CA GLU A 324 7.44 1.01 15.03
C GLU A 324 7.14 -0.48 14.79
N PRO A 325 8.12 -1.32 14.41
CA PRO A 325 9.58 -1.12 14.51
C PRO A 325 10.27 -0.46 13.31
N LEU A 326 9.59 -0.27 12.17
CA LEU A 326 10.22 0.14 10.90
C LEU A 326 11.01 1.45 11.00
N ASN A 327 10.44 2.45 11.66
CA ASN A 327 11.09 3.75 11.82
C ASN A 327 12.45 3.64 12.54
N ARG A 328 12.52 2.84 13.60
CA ARG A 328 13.75 2.61 14.37
C ARG A 328 14.73 1.71 13.63
N LEU A 329 14.23 0.67 12.95
CA LEU A 329 15.02 -0.23 12.12
C LEU A 329 15.73 0.51 10.99
N LEU A 330 15.03 1.38 10.27
CA LEU A 330 15.61 2.19 9.18
C LEU A 330 16.63 3.21 9.72
N GLN A 331 16.39 3.75 10.91
CA GLN A 331 17.34 4.65 11.56
C GLN A 331 18.64 3.92 11.97
N ASP A 332 18.53 2.72 12.56
CA ASP A 332 19.69 1.89 12.92
C ASP A 332 20.53 1.51 11.70
N LYS A 333 19.88 1.02 10.62
CA LYS A 333 20.55 0.73 9.35
C LYS A 333 21.30 1.93 8.81
N TRP A 334 20.67 3.11 8.88
CA TRP A 334 21.29 4.33 8.42
C TRP A 334 22.55 4.69 9.20
N ASP A 335 22.46 4.71 10.53
CA ASP A 335 23.55 5.16 11.38
C ASP A 335 24.71 4.16 11.40
N ARG A 336 24.42 2.85 11.29
CA ARG A 336 25.43 1.78 11.35
C ARG A 336 26.32 1.73 10.10
N PHE A 337 25.74 1.76 8.90
CA PHE A 337 26.53 1.55 7.67
C PHE A 337 26.14 2.45 6.50
N VAL A 338 24.85 2.71 6.27
CA VAL A 338 24.42 3.42 5.06
C VAL A 338 24.95 4.84 5.02
N LYS A 339 25.00 5.54 6.17
CA LYS A 339 25.53 6.90 6.25
C LYS A 339 26.96 6.99 5.72
N HIS A 340 27.83 6.06 6.12
CA HIS A 340 29.24 6.03 5.69
C HIS A 340 29.36 5.74 4.18
N LEU A 341 28.64 4.72 3.69
CA LEU A 341 28.62 4.38 2.26
C LEU A 341 28.04 5.50 1.40
N PHE A 342 27.00 6.17 1.89
CA PHE A 342 26.33 7.27 1.18
C PHE A 342 27.27 8.46 1.01
N TYR A 343 28.02 8.85 2.06
CA TYR A 343 29.02 9.91 1.95
C TYR A 343 30.22 9.52 1.09
N PHE A 344 30.62 8.25 1.11
CA PHE A 344 31.64 7.75 0.20
C PHE A 344 31.18 7.85 -1.26
N ASN A 345 29.97 7.42 -1.57
CA ASN A 345 29.37 7.54 -2.90
C ASN A 345 29.24 9.00 -3.34
N PHE A 346 28.84 9.89 -2.42
CA PHE A 346 28.80 11.33 -2.67
C PHE A 346 30.17 11.89 -3.06
N PHE A 347 31.21 11.51 -2.31
CA PHE A 347 32.58 11.93 -2.59
C PHE A 347 33.06 11.44 -3.97
N VAL A 348 32.85 10.15 -4.28
CA VAL A 348 33.22 9.56 -5.59
C VAL A 348 32.47 10.24 -6.73
N TYR A 349 31.18 10.53 -6.57
CA TYR A 349 30.40 11.22 -7.59
C TYR A 349 30.85 12.67 -7.79
N THR A 350 31.13 13.38 -6.70
CA THR A 350 31.67 14.74 -6.76
C THR A 350 33.00 14.75 -7.52
N LEU A 351 33.90 13.81 -7.20
CA LEU A 351 35.16 13.65 -7.91
C LEU A 351 34.93 13.39 -9.40
N HIS A 352 34.01 12.48 -9.76
CA HIS A 352 33.67 12.19 -11.15
C HIS A 352 33.18 13.45 -11.92
N ILE A 353 32.29 14.24 -11.33
CA ILE A 353 31.80 15.47 -11.96
C ILE A 353 32.89 16.54 -12.05
N THR A 354 33.77 16.67 -11.05
CA THR A 354 34.91 17.60 -11.14
C THR A 354 35.89 17.21 -12.24
N ILE A 355 36.13 15.91 -12.46
CA ILE A 355 36.96 15.41 -13.55
C ILE A 355 36.28 15.68 -14.90
N LEU A 356 34.97 15.46 -15.01
CA LEU A 356 34.20 15.80 -16.20
C LEU A 356 34.24 17.31 -16.51
N THR A 357 34.17 18.18 -15.49
CA THR A 357 34.34 19.63 -15.71
C THR A 357 35.73 20.00 -16.18
N ALA A 358 36.77 19.38 -15.63
CA ALA A 358 38.14 19.63 -16.05
C ALA A 358 38.36 19.18 -17.51
N ALA A 359 37.84 18.00 -17.88
CA ALA A 359 37.87 17.51 -19.25
C ALA A 359 37.11 18.42 -20.23
N ALA A 360 35.98 18.99 -19.81
CA ALA A 360 35.22 19.96 -20.60
C ALA A 360 35.98 21.28 -20.81
N TYR A 361 36.63 21.79 -19.76
CA TYR A 361 37.29 23.08 -19.76
C TYR A 361 38.62 23.08 -20.54
N TYR A 362 39.46 22.07 -20.34
CA TYR A 362 40.79 21.96 -20.99
C TYR A 362 40.74 21.38 -22.40
N ARG A 363 39.62 21.57 -23.09
CA ARG A 363 39.39 20.98 -24.41
C ARG A 363 40.14 21.75 -25.51
N PRO A 364 41.02 21.07 -26.29
CA PRO A 364 41.62 21.65 -27.48
C PRO A 364 40.68 21.57 -28.71
N PRO A 365 40.97 22.33 -29.79
CA PRO A 365 40.37 22.09 -31.10
C PRO A 365 40.67 20.65 -31.59
N PRO A 366 39.83 20.08 -32.47
CA PRO A 366 39.85 18.66 -32.80
C PRO A 366 41.20 18.16 -33.37
N PHE A 367 41.58 16.94 -32.96
CA PHE A 367 42.61 16.05 -33.54
C PHE A 367 44.08 16.54 -33.54
N THR A 368 44.53 17.23 -32.49
CA THR A 368 45.99 17.41 -32.27
C THR A 368 46.41 16.67 -31.00
N PHE A 369 47.26 15.65 -31.16
CA PHE A 369 47.91 14.94 -30.06
C PHE A 369 49.33 15.47 -29.92
N GLY A 370 49.60 16.20 -28.84
CA GLY A 370 50.94 16.58 -28.43
C GLY A 370 51.47 15.60 -27.39
N HIS A 371 52.71 15.13 -27.53
CA HIS A 371 53.38 14.34 -26.51
C HIS A 371 53.81 15.24 -25.32
N SER A 372 52.84 15.68 -24.51
CA SER A 372 53.05 16.49 -23.30
C SER A 372 52.41 15.82 -22.09
N THR A 373 53.04 15.95 -20.92
CA THR A 373 52.56 15.37 -19.65
C THR A 373 51.15 15.81 -19.29
N GLY A 374 50.76 17.05 -19.62
CA GLY A 374 49.40 17.56 -19.42
C GLY A 374 48.33 16.86 -20.26
N GLU A 375 48.68 16.38 -21.47
CA GLU A 375 47.74 15.67 -22.33
C GLU A 375 47.48 14.24 -21.85
N TYR A 376 48.48 13.57 -21.27
CA TYR A 376 48.28 12.26 -20.63
C TYR A 376 47.30 12.34 -19.45
N PHE A 377 47.40 13.39 -18.62
CA PHE A 377 46.44 13.63 -17.54
C PHE A 377 45.03 13.89 -18.07
N ARG A 378 44.89 14.66 -19.16
CA ARG A 378 43.59 14.90 -19.83
C ARG A 378 42.96 13.62 -20.34
N VAL A 379 43.71 12.83 -21.13
CA VAL A 379 43.23 11.54 -21.67
C VAL A 379 42.85 10.58 -20.55
N THR A 380 43.61 10.56 -19.46
CA THR A 380 43.28 9.77 -18.26
C THR A 380 41.95 10.24 -17.64
N GLY A 381 41.72 11.55 -17.55
CA GLY A 381 40.46 12.12 -17.09
C GLY A 381 39.28 11.76 -18.00
N GLU A 382 39.45 11.83 -19.31
CA GLU A 382 38.43 11.45 -20.29
C GLU A 382 38.08 9.95 -20.18
N ILE A 383 39.07 9.07 -20.09
CA ILE A 383 38.87 7.63 -19.88
C ILE A 383 38.08 7.38 -18.58
N LEU A 384 38.46 8.05 -17.50
CA LEU A 384 37.76 7.91 -16.21
C LEU A 384 36.33 8.45 -16.26
N SER A 385 36.07 9.53 -17.01
CA SER A 385 34.73 10.05 -17.26
C SER A 385 33.87 9.06 -18.08
N VAL A 386 34.44 8.41 -19.11
CA VAL A 386 33.72 7.38 -19.88
C VAL A 386 33.44 6.14 -19.04
N LEU A 387 34.42 5.68 -18.25
CA LEU A 387 34.24 4.54 -17.33
C LEU A 387 33.15 4.83 -16.29
N GLY A 388 33.14 6.04 -15.71
CA GLY A 388 32.07 6.47 -14.80
C GLY A 388 30.70 6.52 -15.49
N GLY A 389 30.64 7.04 -16.72
CA GLY A 389 29.42 7.03 -17.53
C GLY A 389 28.89 5.63 -17.80
N LEU A 390 29.77 4.69 -18.16
CA LEU A 390 29.40 3.29 -18.38
C LEU A 390 28.91 2.63 -17.08
N TYR A 391 29.55 2.90 -15.94
CA TYR A 391 29.10 2.40 -14.63
C TYR A 391 27.67 2.88 -14.31
N PHE A 392 27.39 4.17 -14.44
CA PHE A 392 26.05 4.72 -14.19
C PHE A 392 25.02 4.19 -15.20
N PHE A 393 25.42 3.96 -16.45
CA PHE A 393 24.55 3.36 -17.46
C PHE A 393 24.18 1.91 -17.14
N LEU A 394 25.16 1.07 -16.78
CA LEU A 394 24.93 -0.31 -16.38
C LEU A 394 24.08 -0.40 -15.10
N ARG A 395 24.36 0.46 -14.11
CA ARG A 395 23.54 0.59 -12.90
C ARG A 395 22.10 0.99 -13.24
N GLY A 396 21.91 1.93 -14.16
CA GLY A 396 20.60 2.34 -14.65
C GLY A 396 19.85 1.19 -15.34
N ILE A 397 20.52 0.41 -16.20
CA ILE A 397 19.91 -0.77 -16.83
C ILE A 397 19.49 -1.80 -15.77
N GLN A 398 20.38 -2.11 -14.83
CA GLN A 398 20.08 -3.03 -13.73
C GLN A 398 18.85 -2.57 -12.93
N TYR A 399 18.76 -1.28 -12.66
CA TYR A 399 17.61 -0.67 -11.99
C TYR A 399 16.29 -0.92 -12.75
N PHE A 400 16.25 -0.66 -14.06
CA PHE A 400 15.05 -0.85 -14.86
C PHE A 400 14.68 -2.33 -15.02
N VAL A 401 15.65 -3.22 -15.19
CA VAL A 401 15.44 -4.66 -15.35
C VAL A 401 14.89 -5.28 -14.06
N GLN A 402 15.45 -4.92 -12.90
CA GLN A 402 15.00 -5.45 -11.62
C GLN A 402 13.61 -4.95 -11.23
N ARG A 403 13.28 -3.69 -11.55
CA ARG A 403 12.04 -3.06 -11.08
C ARG A 403 10.85 -3.15 -12.04
N ARG A 404 11.09 -3.30 -13.35
CA ARG A 404 10.05 -3.19 -14.41
C ARG A 404 8.98 -2.11 -14.10
N PRO A 405 9.37 -0.87 -13.73
CA PRO A 405 8.44 0.10 -13.17
C PRO A 405 7.52 0.66 -14.27
N SER A 406 6.29 1.00 -13.91
CA SER A 406 5.38 1.68 -14.84
C SER A 406 5.79 3.16 -14.99
N PHE A 407 5.56 3.76 -16.17
CA PHE A 407 6.01 5.12 -16.50
C PHE A 407 5.58 6.18 -15.48
N ARG A 408 4.35 6.11 -14.94
CA ARG A 408 3.88 7.07 -13.93
C ARG A 408 4.71 7.02 -12.64
N THR A 409 5.14 5.82 -12.27
CA THR A 409 5.85 5.56 -11.01
C THR A 409 7.31 5.98 -11.11
N LEU A 410 7.90 5.84 -12.31
CA LEU A 410 9.22 6.38 -12.61
C LEU A 410 9.28 7.91 -12.46
N ILE A 411 8.28 8.61 -13.00
CA ILE A 411 8.27 10.07 -13.04
C ILE A 411 8.03 10.66 -11.65
N VAL A 412 7.15 10.06 -10.84
CA VAL A 412 6.77 10.63 -9.53
C VAL A 412 7.72 10.20 -8.41
N ASP A 413 8.07 8.91 -8.33
CA ASP A 413 8.82 8.37 -7.19
C ASP A 413 10.32 8.25 -7.48
N SER A 414 10.71 8.01 -8.74
CA SER A 414 12.09 7.66 -9.13
C SER A 414 12.76 8.66 -10.07
N TYR A 415 12.31 9.91 -10.12
CA TYR A 415 12.82 10.90 -11.08
C TYR A 415 14.35 11.04 -11.02
N SER A 416 14.95 10.96 -9.83
CA SER A 416 16.41 11.10 -9.67
C SER A 416 17.19 9.99 -10.37
N GLU A 417 16.71 8.75 -10.34
CA GLU A 417 17.38 7.62 -11.02
C GLU A 417 17.24 7.75 -12.55
N VAL A 418 16.09 8.27 -13.02
CA VAL A 418 15.91 8.62 -14.44
C VAL A 418 16.89 9.72 -14.85
N LEU A 419 17.10 10.76 -14.04
CA LEU A 419 18.06 11.83 -14.35
C LEU A 419 19.51 11.32 -14.38
N PHE A 420 19.90 10.39 -13.51
CA PHE A 420 21.22 9.73 -13.59
C PHE A 420 21.37 8.90 -14.87
N PHE A 421 20.32 8.17 -15.27
CA PHE A 421 20.33 7.40 -16.51
C PHE A 421 20.43 8.33 -17.74
N VAL A 422 19.64 9.40 -17.80
CA VAL A 422 19.70 10.38 -18.89
C VAL A 422 21.07 11.07 -18.95
N HIS A 423 21.66 11.41 -17.79
CA HIS A 423 23.02 11.95 -17.73
C HIS A 423 24.04 10.98 -18.34
N SER A 424 23.99 9.69 -17.96
CA SER A 424 24.89 8.68 -18.51
C SER A 424 24.70 8.47 -20.02
N LEU A 425 23.45 8.52 -20.51
CA LEU A 425 23.12 8.39 -21.92
C LEU A 425 23.65 9.56 -22.75
N LEU A 426 23.49 10.80 -22.27
CA LEU A 426 24.03 11.99 -22.93
C LEU A 426 25.57 11.96 -22.97
N LEU A 427 26.21 11.54 -21.88
CA LEU A 427 27.67 11.41 -21.85
C LEU A 427 28.16 10.35 -22.84
N LEU A 428 27.55 9.15 -22.88
CA LEU A 428 27.91 8.11 -23.86
C LEU A 428 27.61 8.55 -25.30
N SER A 429 26.51 9.26 -25.52
CA SER A 429 26.18 9.84 -26.84
C SER A 429 27.25 10.83 -27.30
N SER A 430 27.80 11.65 -26.40
CA SER A 430 28.89 12.58 -26.74
C SER A 430 30.14 11.85 -27.21
N VAL A 431 30.47 10.70 -26.61
CA VAL A 431 31.61 9.87 -27.02
C VAL A 431 31.39 9.27 -28.40
N VAL A 432 30.19 8.75 -28.68
CA VAL A 432 29.85 8.20 -30.00
C VAL A 432 29.93 9.30 -31.07
N LEU A 433 29.38 10.48 -30.80
CA LEU A 433 29.43 11.62 -31.72
C LEU A 433 30.86 12.11 -31.98
N TYR A 434 31.72 12.07 -30.97
CA TYR A 434 33.14 12.38 -31.10
C TYR A 434 33.83 11.41 -32.08
N PHE A 435 33.58 10.10 -31.94
CA PHE A 435 34.12 9.10 -32.86
C PHE A 435 33.56 9.21 -34.29
N CYS A 436 32.32 9.69 -34.44
CA CYS A 436 31.73 9.99 -35.75
C CYS A 436 32.26 11.30 -36.39
N GLY A 437 33.15 12.03 -35.71
CA GLY A 437 33.70 13.29 -36.21
C GLY A 437 32.70 14.45 -36.28
N GLN A 438 31.56 14.34 -35.58
CA GLN A 438 30.49 15.34 -35.61
C GLN A 438 30.67 16.38 -34.52
N GLU A 439 30.77 17.67 -34.85
CA GLU A 439 30.92 18.76 -33.87
C GLU A 439 29.78 18.84 -32.85
N LEU A 440 28.63 18.21 -33.12
CA LEU A 440 27.47 18.15 -32.23
C LEU A 440 27.76 17.49 -30.86
N TYR A 441 28.87 16.73 -30.74
CA TYR A 441 29.26 16.14 -29.46
C TYR A 441 29.42 17.16 -28.33
N VAL A 442 29.81 18.41 -28.66
CA VAL A 442 29.96 19.51 -27.69
C VAL A 442 28.64 19.76 -26.97
N ALA A 443 27.55 19.86 -27.73
CA ALA A 443 26.25 20.18 -27.19
C ALA A 443 25.79 19.08 -26.22
N SER A 444 25.91 17.82 -26.63
CA SER A 444 25.57 16.66 -25.80
C SER A 444 26.41 16.61 -24.51
N MET A 445 27.71 16.94 -24.60
CA MET A 445 28.62 17.02 -23.46
C MET A 445 28.25 18.15 -22.48
N VAL A 446 27.90 19.33 -22.98
CA VAL A 446 27.50 20.46 -22.11
C VAL A 446 26.18 20.15 -21.39
N PHE A 447 25.21 19.56 -22.08
CA PHE A 447 23.96 19.12 -21.46
C PHE A 447 24.21 18.02 -20.42
N SER A 448 25.09 17.06 -20.68
CA SER A 448 25.45 16.04 -19.69
C SER A 448 26.12 16.66 -18.46
N LEU A 449 26.99 17.65 -18.64
CA LEU A 449 27.66 18.35 -17.55
C LEU A 449 26.68 19.15 -16.68
N ALA A 450 25.80 19.94 -17.30
CA ALA A 450 24.77 20.70 -16.59
C ALA A 450 23.85 19.77 -15.78
N LEU A 451 23.42 18.66 -16.40
CA LEU A 451 22.61 17.65 -15.73
C LEU A 451 23.39 16.94 -14.60
N GLY A 452 24.69 16.71 -14.78
CA GLY A 452 25.56 16.13 -13.76
C GLY A 452 25.67 16.98 -12.50
N TRP A 453 25.86 18.30 -12.64
CA TRP A 453 25.83 19.21 -11.49
C TRP A 453 24.44 19.30 -10.86
N ALA A 454 23.37 19.34 -11.65
CA ALA A 454 22.00 19.31 -11.12
C ALA A 454 21.73 18.03 -10.30
N ASN A 455 22.27 16.89 -10.75
CA ASN A 455 22.16 15.60 -10.05
C ASN A 455 22.86 15.56 -8.68
N MET A 456 23.76 16.51 -8.38
CA MET A 456 24.31 16.67 -7.02
C MET A 456 23.24 16.92 -5.96
N LEU A 457 22.10 17.51 -6.36
CA LEU A 457 20.96 17.72 -5.46
C LEU A 457 20.40 16.41 -4.90
N TYR A 458 20.62 15.26 -5.55
CA TYR A 458 20.24 13.95 -5.00
C TYR A 458 20.90 13.68 -3.64
N TYR A 459 22.17 14.03 -3.48
CA TYR A 459 22.92 13.71 -2.26
C TYR A 459 22.53 14.58 -1.06
N THR A 460 21.78 15.67 -1.27
CA THR A 460 21.21 16.47 -0.19
C THR A 460 20.21 15.69 0.68
N ARG A 461 19.64 14.59 0.15
CA ARG A 461 18.70 13.70 0.87
C ARG A 461 19.28 13.07 2.14
N GLY A 462 20.61 12.93 2.23
CA GLY A 462 21.29 12.36 3.40
C GLY A 462 21.20 13.23 4.65
N PHE A 463 20.95 14.53 4.49
CA PHE A 463 20.75 15.45 5.60
C PHE A 463 19.26 15.69 5.82
N GLN A 464 18.81 15.71 7.08
CA GLN A 464 17.39 15.83 7.39
C GLN A 464 16.78 17.16 6.90
N GLN A 465 17.41 18.30 7.23
CA GLN A 465 16.89 19.61 6.85
C GLN A 465 16.92 19.81 5.32
N MET A 466 18.08 19.59 4.70
CA MET A 466 18.24 19.75 3.24
C MET A 466 17.42 18.74 2.45
N GLY A 467 17.26 17.52 2.95
CA GLY A 467 16.46 16.47 2.31
C GLY A 467 14.97 16.83 2.26
N ILE A 468 14.43 17.44 3.32
CA ILE A 468 13.05 17.93 3.34
C ILE A 468 12.85 19.02 2.26
N TYR A 469 13.77 19.98 2.16
CA TYR A 469 13.71 21.02 1.12
C TYR A 469 13.87 20.45 -0.29
N SER A 470 14.75 19.47 -0.48
CA SER A 470 14.97 18.79 -1.77
C SER A 470 13.71 18.08 -2.27
N VAL A 471 12.98 17.39 -1.38
CA VAL A 471 11.68 16.77 -1.69
C VAL A 471 10.65 17.83 -2.11
N MET A 472 10.63 18.95 -1.39
CA MET A 472 9.71 20.04 -1.63
C MET A 472 9.93 20.67 -3.01
N ILE A 473 11.19 21.01 -3.34
CA ILE A 473 11.59 21.56 -4.64
C ILE A 473 11.20 20.60 -5.77
N ALA A 474 11.52 19.30 -5.63
CA ALA A 474 11.23 18.31 -6.67
C ALA A 474 9.72 18.21 -6.97
N LYS A 475 8.87 18.18 -5.94
CA LYS A 475 7.41 18.12 -6.12
C LYS A 475 6.84 19.40 -6.74
N MET A 476 7.35 20.56 -6.36
CA MET A 476 6.94 21.85 -6.93
C MET A 476 7.28 21.93 -8.42
N ILE A 477 8.48 21.52 -8.80
CA ILE A 477 8.90 21.49 -10.20
C ILE A 477 8.00 20.52 -11.00
N LEU A 478 7.78 19.29 -10.52
CA LEU A 478 7.04 18.31 -11.30
C LEU A 478 5.54 18.63 -11.44
N ARG A 479 4.91 19.14 -10.37
CA ARG A 479 3.45 19.35 -10.36
C ARG A 479 3.05 20.75 -10.80
N ASP A 480 3.73 21.77 -10.27
CA ASP A 480 3.27 23.15 -10.40
C ASP A 480 3.97 23.85 -11.56
N LEU A 481 5.29 23.66 -11.70
CA LEU A 481 6.03 24.22 -12.84
C LEU A 481 5.57 23.59 -14.16
N CYS A 482 5.25 22.29 -14.22
CA CYS A 482 4.72 21.69 -15.46
C CYS A 482 3.37 22.29 -15.90
N ARG A 483 2.46 22.59 -14.96
CA ARG A 483 1.17 23.25 -15.27
C ARG A 483 1.39 24.69 -15.72
N PHE A 484 2.28 25.40 -15.04
CA PHE A 484 2.71 26.74 -15.41
C PHE A 484 3.33 26.76 -16.81
N MET A 485 4.26 25.85 -17.10
CA MET A 485 4.95 25.75 -18.39
C MET A 485 3.97 25.48 -19.52
N PHE A 486 2.90 24.69 -19.30
CA PHE A 486 1.87 24.49 -20.30
C PHE A 486 1.14 25.78 -20.66
N VAL A 487 0.65 26.51 -19.65
CA VAL A 487 -0.02 27.81 -19.86
C VAL A 487 0.95 28.79 -20.54
N TYR A 488 2.18 28.88 -20.03
CA TYR A 488 3.23 29.72 -20.58
C TYR A 488 3.54 29.42 -22.05
N LEU A 489 3.66 28.14 -22.44
CA LEU A 489 3.91 27.74 -23.82
C LEU A 489 2.78 28.13 -24.77
N VAL A 490 1.52 28.07 -24.33
CA VAL A 490 0.37 28.53 -25.12
C VAL A 490 0.46 30.03 -25.39
N PHE A 491 0.78 30.83 -24.37
CA PHE A 491 1.02 32.26 -24.52
C PHE A 491 2.24 32.55 -25.40
N LEU A 492 3.37 31.89 -25.15
CA LEU A 492 4.60 32.07 -25.91
C LEU A 492 4.38 31.77 -27.40
N LEU A 493 3.78 30.63 -27.75
CA LEU A 493 3.52 30.26 -29.13
C LEU A 493 2.51 31.20 -29.80
N GLY A 494 1.41 31.56 -29.11
CA GLY A 494 0.39 32.45 -29.66
C GLY A 494 0.92 33.86 -29.95
N PHE A 495 1.67 34.44 -29.02
CA PHE A 495 2.31 35.74 -29.24
C PHE A 495 3.45 35.66 -30.25
N SER A 496 4.22 34.56 -30.28
CA SER A 496 5.25 34.34 -31.31
C SER A 496 4.66 34.32 -32.71
N THR A 497 3.53 33.62 -32.91
CA THR A 497 2.85 33.62 -34.22
C THR A 497 2.37 35.01 -34.62
N ALA A 498 1.79 35.78 -33.68
CA ALA A 498 1.31 37.14 -33.95
C ALA A 498 2.46 38.11 -34.29
N VAL A 499 3.61 37.95 -33.61
CA VAL A 499 4.81 38.75 -33.88
C VAL A 499 5.40 38.36 -35.24
N VAL A 500 5.54 37.07 -35.57
CA VAL A 500 6.04 36.60 -36.88
C VAL A 500 5.18 37.12 -38.03
N THR A 501 3.85 37.12 -37.90
CA THR A 501 2.96 37.66 -38.95
C THR A 501 3.12 39.16 -39.15
N LEU A 502 3.61 39.88 -38.14
CA LEU A 502 3.90 41.32 -38.26
C LEU A 502 5.27 41.59 -38.90
N ILE A 503 6.14 40.57 -38.97
CA ILE A 503 7.53 40.63 -39.46
C ILE A 503 7.64 40.28 -40.96
N GLU A 504 6.53 40.00 -41.65
CA GLU A 504 6.53 39.62 -43.09
C GLU A 504 7.52 40.47 -43.92
N ASP A 505 8.39 39.78 -44.67
CA ASP A 505 9.52 40.39 -45.39
C ASP A 505 9.02 41.47 -46.35
N ASP A 506 9.57 42.69 -46.24
CA ASP A 506 9.58 43.61 -47.37
C ASP A 506 10.43 42.97 -48.48
N ASN A 507 9.79 42.24 -49.37
CA ASN A 507 10.31 41.90 -50.71
C ASN A 507 10.33 43.17 -51.60
N GLU A 508 10.88 44.28 -51.10
CA GLU A 508 11.17 45.45 -51.92
C GLU A 508 12.67 45.46 -52.24
N GLY A 509 12.99 44.80 -53.35
CA GLY A 509 14.35 44.75 -53.90
C GLY A 509 14.56 43.71 -55.00
N GLN A 510 13.50 43.29 -55.71
CA GLN A 510 13.65 42.63 -57.00
C GLN A 510 13.62 43.70 -58.10
N ASP A 511 14.61 44.59 -58.09
CA ASP A 511 14.84 45.49 -59.22
C ASP A 511 15.76 44.81 -60.23
N THR A 512 15.17 44.61 -61.40
CA THR A 512 15.78 44.22 -62.67
C THR A 512 16.88 45.19 -63.13
N ASN A 513 17.96 44.58 -63.65
CA ASN A 513 18.86 45.02 -64.74
C ASN A 513 20.22 45.72 -64.43
N ILE A 514 21.27 44.95 -64.76
CA ILE A 514 22.51 45.30 -65.50
C ILE A 514 23.43 46.41 -64.93
N SER A 515 24.58 46.00 -64.40
CA SER A 515 25.90 46.41 -64.95
C SER A 515 27.06 45.66 -64.28
N GLU A 516 27.96 45.22 -65.15
CA GLU A 516 29.25 44.61 -64.88
C GLU A 516 30.21 45.60 -64.21
N TYR A 517 31.22 45.08 -63.50
CA TYR A 517 32.34 45.77 -62.83
C TYR A 517 32.13 46.36 -61.42
N SER A 518 32.39 45.55 -60.39
CA SER A 518 33.51 45.76 -59.46
C SER A 518 33.58 44.66 -58.40
N ARG A 519 34.59 43.79 -58.52
CA ARG A 519 35.11 43.02 -57.39
C ARG A 519 35.83 43.99 -56.45
N CYS A 520 35.36 44.12 -55.21
CA CYS A 520 36.22 44.12 -54.02
C CYS A 520 35.39 44.06 -52.73
N CYS A 521 35.69 43.04 -51.92
CA CYS A 521 35.60 42.99 -50.47
C CYS A 521 34.48 43.79 -49.79
N HIS A 522 33.30 43.20 -49.68
CA HIS A 522 32.52 43.30 -48.45
C HIS A 522 31.84 41.94 -48.21
N VAL A 523 32.31 41.23 -47.19
CA VAL A 523 31.56 40.13 -46.59
C VAL A 523 30.29 40.74 -46.01
N LYS A 524 29.22 40.78 -46.82
CA LYS A 524 27.87 40.95 -46.30
C LYS A 524 27.57 39.69 -45.50
N ARG A 525 27.80 39.77 -44.19
CA ARG A 525 27.25 38.85 -43.19
C ARG A 525 25.76 38.75 -43.49
N GLY A 526 25.32 37.62 -44.04
CA GLY A 526 23.92 37.43 -44.44
C GLY A 526 23.02 37.78 -43.27
N ARG A 527 22.11 38.75 -43.46
CA ARG A 527 21.04 39.02 -42.51
C ARG A 527 20.26 37.72 -42.37
N THR A 528 20.29 37.13 -41.18
CA THR A 528 19.47 35.96 -40.83
C THR A 528 18.01 36.32 -41.08
N SER A 529 17.32 35.57 -41.94
CA SER A 529 15.88 35.77 -42.16
C SER A 529 15.16 35.65 -40.81
N TYR A 530 14.60 36.77 -40.34
CA TYR A 530 13.91 36.86 -39.06
C TYR A 530 12.53 36.18 -39.08
N ASN A 531 12.11 35.63 -40.23
CA ASN A 531 10.82 34.98 -40.47
C ASN A 531 10.72 33.54 -39.95
N SER A 532 11.64 33.10 -39.09
CA SER A 532 11.51 31.82 -38.42
C SER A 532 10.73 31.97 -37.12
N LEU A 533 9.62 31.24 -37.00
CA LEU A 533 8.85 31.11 -35.76
C LEU A 533 9.71 30.67 -34.58
N TYR A 534 10.73 29.85 -34.82
CA TYR A 534 11.69 29.44 -33.80
C TYR A 534 12.50 30.61 -33.26
N TYR A 535 13.00 31.49 -34.13
CA TYR A 535 13.81 32.64 -33.73
C TYR A 535 12.98 33.66 -32.93
N THR A 536 11.79 34.00 -33.42
CA THR A 536 10.88 34.92 -32.70
C THR A 536 10.45 34.36 -31.35
N CYS A 537 10.20 33.06 -31.26
CA CYS A 537 9.90 32.38 -30.00
C CYS A 537 11.06 32.46 -29.00
N LEU A 538 12.31 32.31 -29.46
CA LEU A 538 13.48 32.49 -28.61
C LEU A 538 13.67 33.93 -28.14
N GLU A 539 13.45 34.93 -29.01
CA GLU A 539 13.55 36.33 -28.62
C GLU A 539 12.47 36.71 -27.60
N LEU A 540 11.21 36.32 -27.82
CA LEU A 540 10.14 36.52 -26.84
C LEU A 540 10.43 35.80 -25.52
N PHE A 541 10.99 34.58 -25.58
CA PHE A 541 11.45 33.89 -24.38
C PHE A 541 12.56 34.65 -23.64
N LYS A 542 13.55 35.20 -24.35
CA LYS A 542 14.58 36.06 -23.74
C LYS A 542 13.97 37.31 -23.10
N PHE A 543 12.97 37.93 -23.74
CA PHE A 543 12.22 39.05 -23.16
C PHE A 543 11.55 38.68 -21.83
N THR A 544 10.98 37.47 -21.69
CA THR A 544 10.35 37.06 -20.42
C THR A 544 11.33 36.87 -19.26
N ILE A 545 12.58 36.51 -19.56
CA ILE A 545 13.65 36.38 -18.56
C ILE A 545 14.25 37.76 -18.22
N GLY A 546 14.05 38.76 -19.08
CA GLY A 546 14.64 40.11 -18.95
C GLY A 546 15.95 40.30 -19.72
N MET A 547 16.28 39.41 -20.67
CA MET A 547 17.47 39.45 -21.52
C MET A 547 17.14 39.79 -22.99
N GLY A 548 15.95 40.31 -23.27
CA GLY A 548 15.55 40.63 -24.65
C GLY A 548 16.08 42.00 -25.10
N ASP A 549 16.74 42.04 -26.24
CA ASP A 549 17.24 43.27 -26.85
C ASP A 549 16.21 43.86 -27.81
N LEU A 550 15.87 45.14 -27.62
CA LEU A 550 14.94 45.88 -28.48
C LEU A 550 15.56 46.29 -29.84
N GLU A 551 16.84 45.99 -30.09
CA GLU A 551 17.57 46.34 -31.34
C GLU A 551 16.93 45.73 -32.60
N PHE A 552 16.13 44.68 -32.44
CA PHE A 552 15.33 44.09 -33.51
C PHE A 552 14.24 45.04 -34.06
N THR A 553 13.81 46.06 -33.31
CA THR A 553 12.58 46.82 -33.59
C THR A 553 12.72 48.03 -34.53
N GLU A 554 13.93 48.32 -35.02
CA GLU A 554 14.18 49.54 -35.80
C GLU A 554 13.76 49.47 -37.28
N ASN A 555 13.49 48.29 -37.82
CA ASN A 555 13.34 48.09 -39.28
C ASN A 555 11.93 47.69 -39.78
N TYR A 556 10.84 47.95 -39.04
CA TYR A 556 9.50 47.42 -39.39
C TYR A 556 8.42 48.48 -39.65
N ARG A 557 7.54 48.21 -40.63
CA ARG A 557 6.45 49.10 -41.08
C ARG A 557 5.42 49.43 -39.99
N PHE A 558 5.12 48.49 -39.08
CA PHE A 558 4.12 48.66 -38.02
C PHE A 558 4.74 48.67 -36.61
N LYS A 559 5.77 49.49 -36.40
CA LYS A 559 6.49 49.62 -35.11
C LYS A 559 5.56 49.83 -33.90
N SER A 560 4.53 50.66 -34.03
CA SER A 560 3.61 50.96 -32.93
C SER A 560 2.79 49.74 -32.49
N VAL A 561 2.32 48.91 -33.44
CA VAL A 561 1.55 47.70 -33.15
C VAL A 561 2.43 46.65 -32.48
N PHE A 562 3.67 46.51 -32.95
CA PHE A 562 4.67 45.62 -32.36
C PHE A 562 4.94 45.95 -30.89
N VAL A 563 5.22 47.23 -30.59
CA VAL A 563 5.53 47.68 -29.22
C VAL A 563 4.33 47.47 -28.29
N ILE A 564 3.10 47.75 -28.75
CA ILE A 564 1.89 47.51 -27.96
C ILE A 564 1.70 46.02 -27.67
N LEU A 565 1.90 45.15 -28.67
CA LEU A 565 1.77 43.70 -28.51
C LEU A 565 2.83 43.13 -27.56
N LEU A 566 4.07 43.64 -27.63
CA LEU A 566 5.17 43.25 -26.75
C LEU A 566 4.94 43.71 -25.30
N VAL A 567 4.47 44.94 -25.09
CA VAL A 567 4.11 45.44 -23.75
C VAL A 567 2.94 44.63 -23.17
N LEU A 568 1.92 44.34 -23.97
CA LEU A 568 0.79 43.51 -23.55
C LEU A 568 1.26 42.10 -23.17
N TYR A 569 2.15 41.50 -23.97
CA TYR A 569 2.76 40.21 -23.68
C TYR A 569 3.52 40.22 -22.36
N VAL A 570 4.39 41.21 -22.13
CA VAL A 570 5.17 41.32 -20.90
C VAL A 570 4.26 41.52 -19.69
N ILE A 571 3.23 42.37 -19.78
CA ILE A 571 2.28 42.59 -18.69
C ILE A 571 1.49 41.32 -18.38
N LEU A 572 0.92 40.65 -19.40
CA LEU A 572 0.12 39.45 -19.20
C LEU A 572 0.97 38.29 -18.66
N THR A 573 2.16 38.08 -19.22
CA THR A 573 3.05 36.99 -18.76
C THR A 573 3.63 37.28 -17.39
N TYR A 574 4.11 38.49 -17.13
CA TYR A 574 4.72 38.83 -15.84
C TYR A 574 3.69 38.97 -14.71
N ILE A 575 2.56 39.66 -14.93
CA ILE A 575 1.59 39.93 -13.86
C ILE A 575 0.69 38.72 -13.60
N LEU A 576 0.17 38.06 -14.64
CA LEU A 576 -0.77 36.94 -14.41
C LEU A 576 -0.04 35.65 -14.06
N LEU A 577 1.05 35.31 -14.76
CA LEU A 577 1.69 34.01 -14.57
C LEU A 577 2.55 33.98 -13.29
N LEU A 578 3.22 35.08 -12.93
CA LEU A 578 4.03 35.13 -11.71
C LEU A 578 3.16 35.12 -10.44
N ASN A 579 2.05 35.88 -10.42
CA ASN A 579 1.11 35.87 -9.30
C ASN A 579 0.39 34.52 -9.15
N MET A 580 0.00 33.88 -10.26
CA MET A 580 -0.55 32.52 -10.23
C MET A 580 0.48 31.49 -9.78
N LEU A 581 1.74 31.59 -10.22
CA LEU A 581 2.82 30.70 -9.81
C LEU A 581 3.11 30.83 -8.31
N ILE A 582 3.24 32.06 -7.79
CA ILE A 582 3.46 32.30 -6.35
C ILE A 582 2.29 31.75 -5.53
N ALA A 583 1.05 31.96 -5.96
CA ALA A 583 -0.11 31.45 -5.25
C ALA A 583 -0.13 29.91 -5.19
N LEU A 584 0.09 29.25 -6.34
CA LEU A 584 0.15 27.79 -6.42
C LEU A 584 1.34 27.23 -5.63
N MET A 585 2.50 27.88 -5.69
CA MET A 585 3.67 27.47 -4.91
C MET A 585 3.45 27.68 -3.41
N GLY A 586 2.83 28.78 -2.98
CA GLY A 586 2.55 29.04 -1.56
C GLY A 586 1.63 28.00 -0.93
N GLU A 587 0.52 27.67 -1.62
CA GLU A 587 -0.42 26.65 -1.15
C GLU A 587 0.22 25.25 -1.12
N THR A 588 1.02 24.90 -2.13
CA THR A 588 1.72 23.62 -2.17
C THR A 588 2.87 23.52 -1.17
N VAL A 589 3.63 24.59 -0.91
CA VAL A 589 4.65 24.63 0.17
C VAL A 589 3.99 24.25 1.49
N SER A 590 2.87 24.91 1.86
CA SER A 590 2.23 24.70 3.15
C SER A 590 1.70 23.28 3.33
N LYS A 591 1.04 22.73 2.30
CA LYS A 591 0.53 21.35 2.30
C LYS A 591 1.66 20.32 2.28
N ILE A 592 2.66 20.51 1.43
CA ILE A 592 3.80 19.60 1.30
C ILE A 592 4.64 19.64 2.57
N ALA A 593 4.81 20.78 3.23
CA ALA A 593 5.59 20.88 4.47
C ALA A 593 5.09 19.89 5.55
N GLN A 594 3.77 19.71 5.69
CA GLN A 594 3.19 18.75 6.64
C GLN A 594 3.51 17.29 6.27
N GLU A 595 3.41 16.92 5.00
CA GLU A 595 3.66 15.55 4.50
C GLU A 595 5.16 15.26 4.24
N SER A 596 5.98 16.32 4.10
CA SER A 596 7.36 16.26 3.59
C SER A 596 8.27 15.42 4.47
N LYS A 597 8.07 15.45 5.79
CA LYS A 597 8.88 14.67 6.73
C LYS A 597 8.67 13.17 6.51
N SER A 598 7.43 12.73 6.32
CA SER A 598 7.13 11.33 6.01
C SER A 598 7.60 10.92 4.63
N ILE A 599 7.49 11.80 3.62
CA ILE A 599 7.99 11.52 2.28
C ILE A 599 9.52 11.47 2.25
N TRP A 600 10.20 12.35 2.97
CA TRP A 600 11.65 12.31 3.12
C TRP A 600 12.11 11.01 3.76
N LYS A 601 11.42 10.54 4.81
CA LYS A 601 11.68 9.22 5.39
C LYS A 601 11.47 8.08 4.41
N LEU A 602 10.44 8.16 3.56
CA LEU A 602 10.21 7.20 2.48
C LEU A 602 11.35 7.21 1.45
N GLN A 603 11.79 8.39 1.01
CA GLN A 603 12.93 8.51 0.09
C GLN A 603 14.22 7.96 0.71
N ARG A 604 14.46 8.24 2.00
CA ARG A 604 15.59 7.69 2.73
C ARG A 604 15.50 6.17 2.84
N ALA A 605 14.32 5.61 3.08
CA ALA A 605 14.09 4.16 3.09
C ALA A 605 14.39 3.54 1.72
N ILE A 606 13.94 4.16 0.63
CA ILE A 606 14.27 3.72 -0.74
C ILE A 606 15.78 3.75 -0.94
N THR A 607 16.48 4.85 -0.61
CA THR A 607 17.95 4.92 -0.73
C THR A 607 18.66 3.84 0.07
N ILE A 608 18.20 3.52 1.29
CA ILE A 608 18.75 2.41 2.10
C ILE A 608 18.63 1.09 1.34
N LEU A 609 17.45 0.79 0.81
CA LEU A 609 17.17 -0.45 0.08
C LEU A 609 17.93 -0.54 -1.24
N ASP A 610 18.06 0.58 -1.95
CA ASP A 610 18.80 0.66 -3.22
C ASP A 610 20.29 0.38 -2.98
N ILE A 611 20.85 0.91 -1.88
CA ILE A 611 22.22 0.64 -1.48
C ILE A 611 22.36 -0.83 -1.09
N GLU A 612 21.47 -1.40 -0.27
CA GLU A 612 21.53 -2.82 0.10
C GLU A 612 21.42 -3.77 -1.10
N ASN A 613 20.55 -3.47 -2.07
CA ASN A 613 20.34 -4.28 -3.26
C ASN A 613 21.46 -4.15 -4.31
N SER A 614 22.27 -3.09 -4.23
CA SER A 614 23.41 -2.90 -5.14
C SER A 614 24.59 -3.84 -4.85
N TYR A 615 24.68 -4.37 -3.63
CA TYR A 615 25.74 -5.29 -3.22
C TYR A 615 25.37 -6.76 -3.43
N LEU A 616 26.40 -7.60 -3.58
CA LEU A 616 26.25 -9.05 -3.69
C LEU A 616 25.53 -9.62 -2.45
N ASN A 617 24.73 -10.67 -2.68
CA ASN A 617 23.91 -11.33 -1.65
C ASN A 617 24.70 -11.79 -0.41
N CYS A 618 25.99 -12.10 -0.56
CA CYS A 618 26.86 -12.50 0.56
C CYS A 618 27.09 -11.34 1.55
N VAL A 619 27.32 -10.13 1.04
CA VAL A 619 27.52 -8.93 1.86
C VAL A 619 26.21 -8.50 2.52
N ARG A 620 25.07 -8.71 1.84
CA ARG A 620 23.73 -8.43 2.37
C ARG A 620 23.46 -9.14 3.71
N ARG A 621 23.92 -10.38 3.87
CA ARG A 621 23.78 -11.13 5.14
C ARG A 621 24.58 -10.52 6.29
N SER A 622 25.71 -9.87 6.00
CA SER A 622 26.51 -9.17 7.02
C SER A 622 25.84 -7.88 7.50
N PHE A 623 24.92 -7.30 6.72
CA PHE A 623 24.17 -6.09 7.06
C PHE A 623 22.83 -6.38 7.76
N ARG A 624 22.54 -7.65 8.08
CA ARG A 624 21.33 -8.03 8.81
C ARG A 624 21.29 -7.32 10.16
N SER A 625 20.16 -6.64 10.42
CA SER A 625 19.92 -5.95 11.69
C SER A 625 19.23 -6.89 12.69
N GLY A 626 19.35 -6.61 13.98
CA GLY A 626 18.82 -7.45 15.06
C GLY A 626 19.75 -8.56 15.53
N LYS A 627 19.30 -9.30 16.54
CA LYS A 627 20.00 -10.43 17.17
C LYS A 627 19.07 -11.63 17.28
N GLN A 628 19.62 -12.82 17.24
CA GLN A 628 18.85 -14.04 17.51
C GLN A 628 18.63 -14.18 19.01
N VAL A 629 17.38 -14.21 19.44
CA VAL A 629 16.98 -14.29 20.85
C VAL A 629 16.06 -15.50 21.05
N LEU A 630 16.23 -16.21 22.16
CA LEU A 630 15.30 -17.24 22.60
C LEU A 630 14.07 -16.57 23.23
N VAL A 631 12.93 -16.70 22.58
CA VAL A 631 11.71 -15.97 22.95
C VAL A 631 10.77 -16.82 23.81
N GLY A 632 10.80 -18.14 23.61
CA GLY A 632 9.96 -19.08 24.32
C GLY A 632 10.12 -20.50 23.78
N VAL A 633 9.09 -21.32 23.99
CA VAL A 633 9.02 -22.69 23.50
C VAL A 633 7.85 -22.79 22.51
N THR A 634 8.06 -23.44 21.37
CA THR A 634 6.99 -23.74 20.40
C THR A 634 6.01 -24.77 21.00
N PRO A 635 4.80 -24.91 20.43
CA PRO A 635 3.87 -25.97 20.85
C PRO A 635 4.45 -27.39 20.74
N ASP A 636 5.47 -27.57 19.89
CA ASP A 636 6.19 -28.83 19.69
C ASP A 636 7.23 -29.12 20.80
N GLY A 637 7.36 -28.23 21.79
CA GLY A 637 8.33 -28.34 22.87
C GLY A 637 9.75 -27.94 22.47
N GLN A 638 9.95 -27.34 21.29
CA GLN A 638 11.26 -26.87 20.82
C GLN A 638 11.50 -25.41 21.20
N ASP A 639 12.75 -25.05 21.43
CA ASP A 639 13.17 -23.67 21.68
C ASP A 639 12.88 -22.77 20.47
N ASP A 640 12.09 -21.71 20.65
CA ASP A 640 11.72 -20.75 19.61
C ASP A 640 12.75 -19.62 19.53
N TYR A 641 13.72 -19.77 18.63
CA TYR A 641 14.71 -18.73 18.32
C TYR A 641 14.25 -17.85 17.17
N ARG A 642 14.18 -16.54 17.42
CA ARG A 642 13.80 -15.55 16.41
C ARG A 642 14.82 -14.44 16.27
N TRP A 643 14.87 -13.86 15.08
CA TRP A 643 15.65 -12.66 14.82
C TRP A 643 14.86 -11.45 15.27
N CYS A 644 15.22 -10.93 16.43
CA CYS A 644 14.52 -9.82 17.05
C CYS A 644 15.34 -8.53 16.99
N PHE A 645 14.63 -7.42 16.84
CA PHE A 645 15.19 -6.07 16.94
C PHE A 645 14.78 -5.46 18.28
N ARG A 646 15.78 -5.06 19.08
CA ARG A 646 15.56 -4.41 20.37
C ARG A 646 15.25 -2.93 20.15
N VAL A 647 14.16 -2.48 20.74
CA VAL A 647 13.73 -1.08 20.77
C VAL A 647 13.48 -0.70 22.21
N ASP A 648 14.26 0.27 22.69
CA ASP A 648 14.08 0.85 24.00
C ASP A 648 13.07 2.01 23.89
N GLU A 649 11.96 1.88 24.61
CA GLU A 649 10.84 2.81 24.67
C GLU A 649 10.82 3.45 26.06
N VAL A 650 10.69 4.78 26.14
CA VAL A 650 10.49 5.48 27.42
C VAL A 650 9.07 6.00 27.45
N ASN A 651 8.24 5.44 28.33
CA ASN A 651 6.85 5.83 28.49
C ASN A 651 6.56 6.21 29.95
N TRP A 652 6.47 7.52 30.18
CA TRP A 652 6.15 8.12 31.48
C TRP A 652 4.70 7.90 31.93
N SER A 653 3.82 7.39 31.08
CA SER A 653 2.42 7.12 31.43
C SER A 653 2.21 5.68 31.92
N THR A 654 3.06 4.74 31.52
CA THR A 654 2.94 3.32 31.86
C THR A 654 4.05 2.91 32.83
N TRP A 655 3.72 2.92 34.12
CA TRP A 655 4.67 2.61 35.21
C TRP A 655 4.65 1.13 35.63
N ASN A 656 3.48 0.49 35.62
CA ASN A 656 3.30 -0.89 36.07
C ASN A 656 2.77 -1.75 34.92
N THR A 657 3.68 -2.26 34.10
CA THR A 657 3.38 -3.36 33.18
C THR A 657 3.96 -4.64 33.78
N ASN A 658 3.17 -5.36 34.57
CA ASN A 658 3.46 -6.72 35.04
C ASN A 658 3.36 -7.76 33.89
N LEU A 659 3.78 -7.38 32.68
CA LEU A 659 3.71 -8.24 31.50
C LEU A 659 4.82 -9.28 31.59
N GLY A 660 4.65 -10.42 30.92
CA GLY A 660 5.53 -11.58 31.08
C GLY A 660 6.94 -11.29 30.58
N ILE A 661 7.75 -10.71 31.44
CA ILE A 661 9.11 -10.24 31.16
C ILE A 661 9.99 -11.42 30.75
N ILE A 662 10.76 -11.28 29.67
CA ILE A 662 11.72 -12.33 29.26
C ILE A 662 12.91 -12.36 30.23
N ASN A 663 13.46 -11.19 30.59
CA ASN A 663 14.61 -10.99 31.46
C ASN A 663 14.25 -10.05 32.63
N GLU A 664 14.46 -10.49 33.87
CA GLU A 664 14.05 -9.72 35.05
C GLU A 664 14.87 -8.43 35.26
N ASP A 665 16.10 -8.37 34.74
CA ASP A 665 17.02 -7.24 34.93
C ASP A 665 17.52 -6.62 33.62
N PRO A 666 17.79 -5.30 33.59
CA PRO A 666 18.32 -4.57 32.41
C PRO A 666 19.80 -4.88 32.06
N GLY A 667 20.39 -5.94 32.62
CA GLY A 667 21.75 -6.37 32.31
C GLY A 667 21.77 -7.47 31.24
N CYS A 668 22.61 -7.33 30.22
CA CYS A 668 22.99 -8.47 29.37
C CYS A 668 23.70 -9.52 30.24
N SER A 669 22.97 -10.46 30.83
CA SER A 669 23.58 -11.71 31.29
C SER A 669 24.00 -12.46 30.03
N GLY A 670 25.27 -12.31 29.64
CA GLY A 670 25.87 -13.17 28.63
C GLY A 670 25.64 -14.63 29.02
N ASP A 671 25.16 -15.43 28.06
CA ASP A 671 25.27 -16.88 28.02
C ASP A 671 25.09 -17.63 29.35
N LEU A 672 24.01 -17.37 30.10
CA LEU A 672 23.53 -18.34 31.08
C LEU A 672 22.32 -19.09 30.51
N LYS A 673 22.59 -20.33 30.09
CA LYS A 673 21.58 -21.39 29.89
C LYS A 673 20.52 -21.26 30.98
N ARG A 674 19.29 -20.91 30.58
CA ARG A 674 18.13 -20.90 31.46
C ARG A 674 17.87 -22.35 31.87
N ASN A 675 18.16 -22.70 33.12
CA ASN A 675 17.83 -24.02 33.65
C ASN A 675 16.29 -24.21 33.63
N PRO A 676 15.78 -25.33 33.07
CA PRO A 676 14.35 -25.57 32.95
C PRO A 676 13.83 -26.15 34.25
N SER A 677 13.49 -25.29 35.20
CA SER A 677 12.68 -25.73 36.34
C SER A 677 12.04 -24.52 36.97
N TYR A 678 10.81 -24.18 36.61
CA TYR A 678 9.81 -23.68 37.57
C TYR A 678 8.42 -23.79 36.95
N SER A 679 7.76 -24.90 37.26
CA SER A 679 6.30 -25.03 37.22
C SER A 679 5.68 -24.03 38.19
N ILE A 680 4.82 -23.15 37.69
CA ILE A 680 4.02 -22.24 38.53
C ILE A 680 3.01 -23.09 39.32
N LYS A 681 3.29 -23.31 40.61
CA LYS A 681 2.24 -23.59 41.61
C LYS A 681 1.95 -22.29 42.37
N PRO A 682 0.68 -21.90 42.58
CA PRO A 682 0.35 -20.71 43.35
C PRO A 682 0.48 -21.04 44.84
N GLY A 683 1.33 -20.34 45.57
CA GLY A 683 1.47 -20.59 47.00
C GLY A 683 2.42 -19.70 47.77
N ARG A 684 1.83 -18.73 48.49
CA ARG A 684 2.31 -18.04 49.71
C ARG A 684 3.45 -17.02 49.58
N VAL A 685 3.02 -15.77 49.72
CA VAL A 685 3.78 -14.62 50.22
C VAL A 685 4.54 -14.99 51.51
N SER A 686 5.86 -14.81 51.50
CA SER A 686 6.64 -14.65 52.73
C SER A 686 7.70 -13.59 52.46
N GLY A 687 7.44 -12.38 52.92
CA GLY A 687 8.40 -11.28 52.86
C GLY A 687 9.65 -11.61 53.68
N LYS A 688 10.81 -11.23 53.14
CA LYS A 688 12.01 -10.87 53.91
C LYS A 688 13.07 -10.22 53.00
N ASN A 689 13.41 -8.99 53.38
CA ASN A 689 14.72 -8.34 53.30
C ASN A 689 15.24 -7.84 51.94
N TRP A 690 14.80 -6.62 51.59
CA TRP A 690 15.50 -5.68 50.71
C TRP A 690 16.51 -4.85 51.52
N LYS A 691 17.78 -5.26 51.64
CA LYS A 691 18.90 -4.36 52.00
C LYS A 691 20.25 -5.01 51.66
N THR A 692 20.63 -5.03 50.39
CA THR A 692 22.04 -5.03 49.96
C THR A 692 22.12 -4.98 48.44
N LEU A 693 22.54 -3.83 47.90
CA LEU A 693 23.44 -3.67 46.76
C LEU A 693 23.25 -2.27 46.17
N VAL A 694 23.90 -1.30 46.80
CA VAL A 694 24.31 -0.04 46.17
C VAL A 694 25.66 -0.32 45.51
N PRO A 695 25.83 -0.21 44.18
CA PRO A 695 27.14 -0.07 43.59
C PRO A 695 27.56 1.40 43.64
N LEU A 696 28.74 1.62 44.21
CA LEU A 696 29.44 2.90 44.28
C LEU A 696 29.46 3.63 42.93
N LEU A 697 29.11 4.91 42.99
CA LEU A 697 29.49 5.96 42.03
C LEU A 697 31.00 5.99 41.87
N ARG A 698 31.48 5.87 40.62
CA ARG A 698 32.83 6.28 40.23
C ARG A 698 32.69 7.44 39.25
N ASP A 699 33.01 8.64 39.74
CA ASP A 699 33.12 9.86 38.98
C ASP A 699 34.15 9.72 37.85
N GLY A 700 33.74 10.16 36.66
CA GLY A 700 34.57 10.31 35.48
C GLY A 700 34.01 11.46 34.66
N SER A 701 34.44 12.68 34.99
CA SER A 701 34.01 13.90 34.31
C SER A 701 34.38 13.86 32.82
N ARG A 702 33.43 14.24 31.95
CA ARG A 702 33.71 14.86 30.65
C ARG A 702 32.44 15.42 29.99
N ARG A 703 32.38 16.76 30.02
CA ARG A 703 31.78 17.70 29.07
C ARG A 703 30.30 17.53 28.69
N GLU A 704 29.52 18.44 29.26
CA GLU A 704 28.23 18.90 28.75
C GLU A 704 28.35 19.42 27.32
N GLU A 705 27.56 18.86 26.40
CA GLU A 705 27.14 19.52 25.18
C GLU A 705 25.61 19.56 25.16
N THR A 706 25.08 20.77 25.14
CA THR A 706 23.67 21.12 25.22
C THR A 706 22.94 20.66 23.95
N GLN A 707 22.15 19.58 24.03
CA GLN A 707 21.19 19.23 22.97
C GLN A 707 19.81 19.80 23.25
N LYS A 708 19.38 20.71 22.38
CA LYS A 708 18.04 21.29 22.31
C LYS A 708 16.99 20.22 21.98
N LEU A 709 15.89 20.19 22.74
CA LEU A 709 14.66 19.47 22.41
C LEU A 709 14.08 19.95 21.06
N PRO A 710 13.45 19.06 20.27
CA PRO A 710 12.33 19.40 19.42
C PRO A 710 11.01 19.01 20.10
N GLU A 711 10.07 19.95 20.11
CA GLU A 711 8.67 19.76 20.53
C GLU A 711 8.01 18.56 19.82
N GLU A 712 7.48 17.62 20.61
CA GLU A 712 6.59 16.57 20.12
C GLU A 712 5.12 16.99 20.25
N VAL A 713 4.44 16.99 19.12
CA VAL A 713 2.98 17.08 19.03
C VAL A 713 2.37 15.79 19.58
N LYS A 714 1.71 15.89 20.73
CA LYS A 714 0.97 14.81 21.39
C LYS A 714 -0.22 14.33 20.55
N LEU A 715 -0.16 13.11 20.04
CA LEU A 715 -1.34 12.32 19.69
C LEU A 715 -1.81 11.55 20.93
N LYS A 716 -2.95 11.96 21.50
CA LYS A 716 -3.60 11.28 22.64
C LYS A 716 -3.96 9.82 22.28
N PRO A 717 -3.62 8.82 23.11
CA PRO A 717 -4.21 7.49 23.00
C PRO A 717 -5.66 7.48 23.50
N ILE A 718 -6.45 6.63 22.86
CA ILE A 718 -7.86 6.36 23.15
C ILE A 718 -7.95 5.67 24.52
N LEU A 719 -8.69 6.29 25.44
CA LEU A 719 -9.05 5.72 26.75
C LEU A 719 -10.14 4.65 26.55
N GLU A 720 -9.90 3.42 27.00
CA GLU A 720 -10.98 2.48 27.37
C GLU A 720 -11.29 2.70 28.87
N PRO A 721 -12.54 3.01 29.26
CA PRO A 721 -12.93 2.92 30.65
C PRO A 721 -13.24 1.46 31.02
N TYR A 722 -12.61 1.02 32.10
CA TYR A 722 -12.88 -0.23 32.81
C TYR A 722 -14.30 -0.22 33.42
N TYR A 723 -14.96 -1.37 33.34
CA TYR A 723 -16.20 -1.72 34.04
C TYR A 723 -15.90 -2.13 35.49
N GLU A 724 -16.64 -1.58 36.45
CA GLU A 724 -16.92 -2.22 37.74
C GLU A 724 -18.34 -2.79 37.74
N PRO A 725 -18.63 -3.89 38.47
CA PRO A 725 -19.94 -4.52 38.50
C PRO A 725 -20.71 -4.15 39.78
N GLU A 726 -21.95 -3.65 39.67
CA GLU A 726 -22.89 -3.65 40.77
C GLU A 726 -24.28 -4.15 40.34
N TYR A 727 -24.83 -4.99 41.21
CA TYR A 727 -26.10 -5.68 41.12
C TYR A 727 -27.27 -4.78 41.56
N SER A 728 -28.40 -4.94 40.87
CA SER A 728 -29.80 -4.82 41.32
C SER A 728 -30.19 -3.76 42.36
N GLU A 729 -31.05 -2.81 41.96
CA GLU A 729 -32.36 -2.62 42.60
C GLU A 729 -33.32 -1.77 41.76
N THR A 730 -34.60 -2.02 42.01
CA THR A 730 -35.79 -1.75 41.21
C THR A 730 -36.47 -0.40 41.49
N LEU A 731 -37.15 0.14 40.47
CA LEU A 731 -38.46 0.82 40.51
C LEU A 731 -38.58 2.16 41.30
N LYS A 732 -38.74 3.30 40.57
CA LYS A 732 -39.93 4.20 40.63
C LYS A 732 -39.76 5.54 39.89
N GLU A 733 -40.77 5.83 39.07
CA GLU A 733 -41.51 7.10 38.88
C GLU A 733 -40.82 8.41 38.41
N SER A 734 -41.10 8.71 37.15
CA SER A 734 -41.57 9.98 36.57
C SER A 734 -41.90 11.19 37.47
N LEU A 735 -41.25 12.35 37.22
CA LEU A 735 -41.81 13.62 36.69
C LEU A 735 -40.83 14.81 36.93
N PRO A 736 -40.96 15.93 36.18
CA PRO A 736 -39.89 16.88 35.86
C PRO A 736 -39.97 18.20 36.66
N LYS A 737 -38.91 19.03 36.60
CA LYS A 737 -38.99 20.50 36.44
C LYS A 737 -37.62 21.22 36.41
N GLU A 738 -37.52 22.12 35.42
CA GLU A 738 -36.99 23.50 35.49
C GLU A 738 -35.64 23.77 36.20
N LYS A 739 -34.60 24.08 35.42
CA LYS A 739 -34.20 25.46 35.07
C LYS A 739 -33.21 25.47 33.92
#